data_AF-A0A2G8KZF8-F1
#
_entry.id   AF-A0A2G8KZF8-F1
#
_cell.length_a   1.000
_cell.length_b   1.000
_cell.length_c   1.000
_cell.angle_alpha   90.00
_cell.angle_beta   90.00
_cell.angle_gamma   90.00
#
_symmetry.space_group_name_H-M   'P 1'
#
loop_
_entity.id
_entity.type
_entity.pdbx_description
1 polymer ?
#
loop_
_entity_poly.entity_id
_entity_poly.type
_entity_poly.pdbx_seq_one_letter_code
_entity_poly.pdbx_strand_id
1 'polypeptide(L)'
;MKQGANLRQVHSTVSLGAVCSHDLEEERYFAIYSELECDVILFYEKGGVDIGDVDSKASKVCVPLKEPLDEAAVHELLSERVTAADERGKLSEFIKELFQLYRDLHFTYLEINPLVVREKIHVLDVAAKLDRNAQSLCKDKWSSEVQWTKKAGREQIKEEKHISSLDATCAGSMKLTVLNKTGHLWAVLGGGGTSLMLADTMDTMACLEELACYSQFTKLDANELYELLTTVIGLMLEEEKDGNGKALMIGSIANDIVTMIKLKKMSGEGIFRALDEYKDKLRAANISLIIRSNVGVVSEKNEKVPSELAELGIPIFVFGGDVPICELVNFALKKTSDPPLISQEQLISQRSSEVETPEVGSPPSKCKKYCLPEEELIFTKDTKVVAVNMIPPGLQGMVDYDFICGKETPCISAIVRPSSKQKIEEFYGLMESINSWLVCPFFQWIKAVIMMVGEIPAQMIRELILLAKERNVMLIGPTVPKHSLQVNILKPGSFMCNLKGDMAGPMLDAMDLKLYRRGSVVLLANSGGLSKELCVTIARNTDGLYLCLSLGSGRFQGSKVMDHIKYLHDNPAVSMFVLLSEVGGLDEYEVCEALKDGSISKPVIAHCIGKSVSHFQGEPAFFGHTGGGMDIRREAAEMKTEALREAGAVIADTFDDMADKMREVFEKLKAEGKVTPQDQSVPPKIPANMKPKYLPPASR
;
A
#
# COMPACT_ATOMS: atom_id res chain seq x y z
N MET A 1 -2.45 56.11 -11.10
CA MET A 1 -2.60 55.63 -9.71
C MET A 1 -3.59 54.48 -9.68
N LYS A 2 -3.17 53.36 -9.06
CA LYS A 2 -3.98 52.20 -8.61
C LYS A 2 -4.64 51.32 -9.68
N GLN A 3 -3.83 50.47 -10.32
CA GLN A 3 -4.16 49.06 -10.51
C GLN A 3 -3.05 48.24 -9.83
N GLY A 4 -3.14 48.13 -8.50
CA GLY A 4 -2.35 47.17 -7.73
C GLY A 4 -3.13 45.87 -7.70
N ALA A 5 -2.94 45.03 -8.72
CA ALA A 5 -3.48 43.68 -8.75
C ALA A 5 -2.77 42.84 -7.68
N ASN A 6 -3.56 42.05 -6.97
CA ASN A 6 -3.17 41.10 -5.92
C ASN A 6 -2.14 40.06 -6.40
N LEU A 7 -0.87 40.43 -6.47
CA LEU A 7 0.26 39.49 -6.42
C LEU A 7 0.67 39.33 -4.95
N ARG A 8 -0.20 38.72 -4.14
CA ARG A 8 0.21 38.28 -2.79
C ARG A 8 1.06 37.01 -2.96
N GLN A 9 2.38 37.23 -2.94
CA GLN A 9 3.47 36.29 -2.62
C GLN A 9 3.17 34.79 -2.77
N VAL A 10 3.67 34.20 -3.87
CA VAL A 10 3.71 32.73 -4.08
C VAL A 10 5.12 32.16 -3.91
N HIS A 11 6.16 32.97 -3.67
CA HIS A 11 7.53 32.45 -3.53
C HIS A 11 8.04 32.61 -2.10
N SER A 12 7.95 31.55 -1.30
CA SER A 12 8.57 31.46 0.02
C SER A 12 10.09 31.18 -0.06
N THR A 13 10.61 30.82 -1.23
CA THR A 13 12.03 30.54 -1.46
C THR A 13 12.42 30.95 -2.88
N VAL A 14 13.52 31.70 -3.01
CA VAL A 14 14.10 32.13 -4.28
C VAL A 14 15.60 31.84 -4.24
N SER A 15 16.10 31.11 -5.23
CA SER A 15 17.53 30.89 -5.43
C SER A 15 18.06 31.95 -6.40
N LEU A 16 19.10 32.68 -6.00
CA LEU A 16 19.79 33.64 -6.88
C LEU A 16 21.06 32.97 -7.43
N GLY A 17 21.08 32.76 -8.74
CA GLY A 17 22.26 32.29 -9.48
C GLY A 17 22.96 33.43 -10.24
N ALA A 18 24.22 33.21 -10.62
CA ALA A 18 24.90 34.11 -11.55
C ALA A 18 24.27 34.00 -12.95
N VAL A 19 24.07 35.13 -13.63
CA VAL A 19 23.53 35.13 -15.00
C VAL A 19 24.58 34.55 -15.95
N CYS A 20 24.23 33.46 -16.63
CA CYS A 20 25.01 32.90 -17.74
C CYS A 20 24.47 33.45 -19.06
N SER A 21 25.20 34.36 -19.72
CA SER A 21 24.85 34.81 -21.07
C SER A 21 25.28 33.74 -22.09
N HIS A 22 24.31 33.22 -22.85
CA HIS A 22 24.50 32.12 -23.80
C HIS A 22 23.43 32.19 -24.91
N ASP A 23 23.68 31.53 -26.02
CA ASP A 23 22.72 31.36 -27.13
C ASP A 23 21.89 30.08 -26.92
N LEU A 24 20.66 30.03 -27.47
CA LEU A 24 19.78 28.85 -27.36
C LEU A 24 20.40 27.58 -27.96
N GLU A 25 21.26 27.73 -28.97
CA GLU A 25 21.99 26.61 -29.58
C GLU A 25 23.09 26.04 -28.67
N GLU A 26 23.40 26.68 -27.54
CA GLU A 26 24.33 26.20 -26.53
C GLU A 26 23.62 25.40 -25.41
N GLU A 27 22.28 25.38 -25.39
CA GLU A 27 21.46 24.64 -24.41
C GLU A 27 21.30 23.17 -24.80
N ARG A 28 21.52 22.28 -23.84
CA ARG A 28 21.29 20.83 -23.93
C ARG A 28 20.31 20.38 -22.85
N TYR A 29 19.67 19.26 -23.11
CA TYR A 29 18.86 18.55 -22.12
C TYR A 29 19.58 17.28 -21.70
N PHE A 30 19.58 17.00 -20.39
CA PHE A 30 20.14 15.77 -19.84
C PHE A 30 19.29 15.27 -18.68
N ALA A 31 19.01 13.97 -18.65
CA ALA A 31 18.35 13.34 -17.50
C ALA A 31 18.86 11.92 -17.23
N ILE A 32 18.81 11.51 -15.97
CA ILE A 32 19.07 10.15 -15.49
C ILE A 32 17.90 9.72 -14.58
N TYR A 33 17.34 8.54 -14.83
CA TYR A 33 16.33 7.96 -13.94
C TYR A 33 16.47 6.45 -13.81
N SER A 34 16.07 5.91 -12.65
CA SER A 34 16.18 4.47 -12.38
C SER A 34 14.99 3.69 -12.94
N GLU A 35 15.25 2.65 -13.73
CA GLU A 35 14.30 1.56 -14.03
C GLU A 35 14.72 0.29 -13.28
N LEU A 36 13.90 -0.77 -13.29
CA LEU A 36 14.18 -1.97 -12.49
C LEU A 36 15.55 -2.59 -12.81
N GLU A 37 15.87 -2.76 -14.09
CA GLU A 37 17.07 -3.50 -14.53
C GLU A 37 18.26 -2.59 -14.87
N CYS A 38 18.02 -1.29 -15.11
CA CYS A 38 19.02 -0.34 -15.58
C CYS A 38 18.75 1.09 -15.10
N ASP A 39 19.76 1.94 -15.15
CA ASP A 39 19.60 3.39 -15.07
C ASP A 39 19.53 3.94 -16.50
N VAL A 40 18.49 4.72 -16.79
CA VAL A 40 18.27 5.29 -18.10
C VAL A 40 18.90 6.68 -18.16
N ILE A 41 19.69 6.93 -19.19
CA ILE A 41 20.25 8.23 -19.51
C ILE A 41 19.56 8.77 -20.76
N LEU A 42 19.03 9.99 -20.66
CA LEU A 42 18.47 10.74 -21.77
C LEU A 42 19.38 11.92 -22.11
N PHE A 43 19.57 12.14 -23.41
CA PHE A 43 20.25 13.32 -23.92
C PHE A 43 19.51 13.88 -25.14
N TYR A 44 19.33 15.20 -25.17
CA TYR A 44 18.79 15.88 -26.35
C TYR A 44 19.57 17.17 -26.62
N GLU A 45 19.92 17.38 -27.89
CA GLU A 45 20.78 18.48 -28.33
C GLU A 45 20.12 19.87 -28.23
N LYS A 46 18.82 19.93 -27.92
CA LYS A 46 18.07 21.17 -27.69
C LYS A 46 17.49 21.17 -26.28
N GLY A 47 18.05 22.00 -25.40
CA GLY A 47 17.51 22.25 -24.06
C GLY A 47 16.53 23.42 -24.02
N GLY A 48 16.28 23.92 -22.80
CA GLY A 48 15.53 25.14 -22.55
C GLY A 48 14.07 24.91 -22.19
N VAL A 49 13.27 25.97 -22.28
CA VAL A 49 11.83 25.94 -21.94
C VAL A 49 11.01 25.20 -23.00
N ASP A 50 11.44 25.26 -24.28
CA ASP A 50 10.65 24.81 -25.44
C ASP A 50 11.10 23.44 -26.00
N ILE A 51 11.41 22.47 -25.13
CA ILE A 51 11.90 21.14 -25.56
C ILE A 51 10.78 20.22 -26.12
N GLY A 52 9.54 20.45 -25.70
CA GLY A 52 8.38 19.61 -26.04
C GLY A 52 8.46 18.20 -25.42
N ASP A 53 7.92 17.19 -26.10
CA ASP A 53 8.00 15.79 -25.65
C ASP A 53 9.42 15.25 -25.82
N VAL A 54 10.23 15.37 -24.76
CA VAL A 54 11.64 15.01 -24.76
C VAL A 54 11.86 13.51 -24.73
N ASP A 55 10.94 12.74 -24.13
CA ASP A 55 11.04 11.28 -24.04
C ASP A 55 11.02 10.61 -25.42
N SER A 56 10.29 11.17 -26.40
CA SER A 56 10.28 10.68 -27.78
C SER A 56 11.40 11.24 -28.66
N LYS A 57 12.00 12.37 -28.27
CA LYS A 57 12.99 13.09 -29.07
C LYS A 57 14.44 12.81 -28.66
N ALA A 58 14.69 12.50 -27.39
CA ALA A 58 16.02 12.30 -26.85
C ALA A 58 16.66 10.98 -27.32
N SER A 59 17.99 10.94 -27.38
CA SER A 59 18.70 9.66 -27.35
C SER A 59 18.54 9.04 -25.97
N LYS A 60 18.35 7.72 -25.94
CA LYS A 60 18.19 6.92 -24.71
C LYS A 60 19.25 5.83 -24.67
N VAL A 61 19.93 5.72 -23.53
CA VAL A 61 20.84 4.62 -23.24
C VAL A 61 20.47 4.01 -21.89
N CYS A 62 20.49 2.69 -21.80
CA CYS A 62 20.19 1.93 -20.59
C CYS A 62 21.48 1.33 -20.02
N VAL A 63 21.91 1.79 -18.85
CA VAL A 63 23.12 1.28 -18.18
C VAL A 63 22.73 0.25 -17.12
N PRO A 64 23.12 -1.04 -17.24
CA PRO A 64 22.78 -2.05 -16.24
C PRO A 64 23.30 -1.70 -14.84
N LEU A 65 22.56 -2.10 -13.80
CA LEU A 65 22.81 -1.72 -12.39
C LEU A 65 24.23 -1.93 -11.89
N LYS A 66 24.89 -3.01 -12.32
CA LYS A 66 26.23 -3.41 -11.85
C LYS A 66 27.34 -3.02 -12.83
N GLU A 67 27.00 -2.38 -13.93
CA GLU A 67 27.94 -2.03 -15.00
C GLU A 67 28.26 -0.54 -14.94
N PRO A 68 29.53 -0.13 -15.11
CA PRO A 68 29.86 1.28 -15.26
C PRO A 68 29.28 1.81 -16.58
N LEU A 69 29.12 3.13 -16.68
CA LEU A 69 28.84 3.76 -17.97
C LEU A 69 30.08 3.67 -18.86
N ASP A 70 30.02 2.87 -19.92
CA ASP A 70 31.15 2.66 -20.83
C ASP A 70 31.25 3.72 -21.93
N GLU A 71 32.39 3.74 -22.64
CA GLU A 71 32.65 4.68 -23.73
C GLU A 71 31.70 4.51 -24.92
N ALA A 72 31.28 3.27 -25.22
CA ALA A 72 30.43 2.95 -26.36
C ALA A 72 29.02 3.50 -26.16
N ALA A 73 28.47 3.33 -24.97
CA ALA A 73 27.18 3.86 -24.53
C ALA A 73 27.15 5.39 -24.61
N VAL A 74 28.21 6.07 -24.15
CA VAL A 74 28.31 7.53 -24.25
C VAL A 74 28.45 7.98 -25.71
N HIS A 75 29.21 7.24 -26.51
CA HIS A 75 29.34 7.52 -27.93
C HIS A 75 27.98 7.37 -28.65
N GLU A 76 27.22 6.31 -28.38
CA GLU A 76 25.86 6.10 -28.91
C GLU A 76 24.93 7.26 -28.54
N LEU A 77 24.97 7.68 -27.27
CA LEU A 77 24.12 8.77 -26.75
C LEU A 77 24.35 10.10 -27.49
N LEU A 78 25.61 10.42 -27.83
CA LEU A 78 26.01 11.74 -28.33
C LEU A 78 26.26 11.81 -29.85
N SER A 79 26.70 10.74 -30.49
CA SER A 79 27.38 10.80 -31.81
C SER A 79 26.50 11.29 -32.97
N GLU A 80 25.21 10.96 -32.97
CA GLU A 80 24.26 11.41 -34.00
C GLU A 80 23.74 12.84 -33.76
N ARG A 81 23.93 13.38 -32.56
CA ARG A 81 23.29 14.61 -32.08
C ARG A 81 24.25 15.77 -31.87
N VAL A 82 25.49 15.47 -31.48
CA VAL A 82 26.54 16.46 -31.21
C VAL A 82 27.63 16.31 -32.26
N THR A 83 27.68 17.23 -33.21
CA THR A 83 28.62 17.18 -34.35
C THR A 83 30.02 17.69 -33.99
N ALA A 84 30.13 18.63 -33.04
CA ALA A 84 31.41 19.20 -32.61
C ALA A 84 32.19 18.22 -31.72
N ALA A 85 33.42 17.87 -32.14
CA ALA A 85 34.26 16.90 -31.41
C ALA A 85 34.70 17.38 -30.02
N ASP A 86 35.01 18.68 -29.88
CA ASP A 86 35.37 19.29 -28.59
C ASP A 86 34.20 19.25 -27.59
N GLU A 87 32.99 19.62 -28.05
CA GLU A 87 31.77 19.55 -27.26
C GLU A 87 31.47 18.11 -26.82
N ARG A 88 31.58 17.16 -27.75
CA ARG A 88 31.39 15.73 -27.48
C ARG A 88 32.37 15.21 -26.41
N GLY A 89 33.63 15.66 -26.44
CA GLY A 89 34.63 15.31 -25.44
C GLY A 89 34.24 15.80 -24.04
N LYS A 90 33.88 17.09 -23.93
CA LYS A 90 33.43 17.70 -22.66
C LYS A 90 32.18 17.03 -22.10
N LEU A 91 31.19 16.78 -22.95
CA LEU A 91 29.96 16.08 -22.57
C LEU A 91 30.24 14.66 -22.14
N SER A 92 31.13 13.94 -22.82
CA SER A 92 31.48 12.56 -22.47
C SER A 92 32.08 12.45 -21.06
N GLU A 93 33.02 13.34 -20.72
CA GLU A 93 33.62 13.39 -19.38
C GLU A 93 32.57 13.76 -18.32
N PHE A 94 31.79 14.81 -18.56
CA PHE A 94 30.75 15.27 -17.64
C PHE A 94 29.68 14.20 -17.36
N ILE A 95 29.19 13.52 -18.40
CA ILE A 95 28.13 12.51 -18.27
C ILE A 95 28.63 11.33 -17.43
N LYS A 96 29.88 10.89 -17.59
CA LYS A 96 30.45 9.79 -16.78
C LYS A 96 30.59 10.17 -15.32
N GLU A 97 31.13 11.35 -15.04
CA GLU A 97 31.27 11.83 -13.66
C GLU A 97 29.91 12.04 -12.99
N LEU A 98 28.96 12.65 -13.71
CA LEU A 98 27.61 12.87 -13.21
C LEU A 98 26.85 11.56 -12.98
N PHE A 99 27.04 10.56 -13.85
CA PHE A 99 26.45 9.24 -13.66
C PHE A 99 27.03 8.50 -12.44
N GLN A 100 28.34 8.62 -12.22
CA GLN A 100 28.97 8.08 -11.02
C GLN A 100 28.43 8.77 -9.76
N LEU A 101 28.31 10.11 -9.79
CA LEU A 101 27.70 10.89 -8.71
C LEU A 101 26.24 10.48 -8.45
N TYR A 102 25.46 10.25 -9.51
CA TYR A 102 24.06 9.82 -9.44
C TYR A 102 23.93 8.54 -8.60
N ARG A 103 24.78 7.54 -8.85
CA ARG A 103 24.79 6.28 -8.10
C ARG A 103 25.35 6.45 -6.69
N ASP A 104 26.48 7.14 -6.55
CA ASP A 104 27.19 7.30 -5.28
C ASP A 104 26.38 8.06 -4.22
N LEU A 105 25.49 8.94 -4.67
CA LEU A 105 24.59 9.73 -3.84
C LEU A 105 23.16 9.18 -3.82
N HIS A 106 22.91 8.00 -4.40
CA HIS A 106 21.59 7.35 -4.41
C HIS A 106 20.45 8.25 -4.94
N PHE A 107 20.68 8.90 -6.09
CA PHE A 107 19.60 9.53 -6.83
C PHE A 107 18.67 8.48 -7.44
N THR A 108 17.40 8.84 -7.63
CA THR A 108 16.40 8.05 -8.36
C THR A 108 15.88 8.77 -9.60
N TYR A 109 16.16 10.07 -9.68
CA TYR A 109 15.89 10.97 -10.78
C TYR A 109 16.84 12.16 -10.67
N LEU A 110 17.42 12.58 -11.79
CA LEU A 110 18.22 13.79 -11.91
C LEU A 110 18.03 14.33 -13.33
N GLU A 111 17.62 15.57 -13.46
CA GLU A 111 17.40 16.26 -14.73
C GLU A 111 18.10 17.61 -14.67
N ILE A 112 18.75 17.96 -15.77
CA ILE A 112 19.39 19.26 -15.98
C ILE A 112 18.80 19.85 -17.26
N ASN A 113 18.07 20.95 -17.12
CA ASN A 113 17.45 21.63 -18.25
C ASN A 113 17.24 23.14 -18.03
N PRO A 114 18.09 24.03 -18.59
CA PRO A 114 19.12 23.74 -19.58
C PRO A 114 20.50 23.41 -18.96
N LEU A 115 21.23 22.53 -19.65
CA LEU A 115 22.68 22.32 -19.51
C LEU A 115 23.38 23.13 -20.62
N VAL A 116 24.12 24.19 -20.27
CA VAL A 116 24.77 25.05 -21.26
C VAL A 116 26.22 24.63 -21.48
N VAL A 117 26.61 24.36 -22.72
CA VAL A 117 27.95 23.85 -23.06
C VAL A 117 28.73 24.87 -23.89
N ARG A 118 29.79 25.44 -23.30
CA ARG A 118 30.67 26.44 -23.95
C ARG A 118 32.14 26.08 -23.75
N GLU A 119 32.98 27.05 -23.36
CA GLU A 119 34.32 26.76 -22.81
C GLU A 119 34.22 25.89 -21.55
N LYS A 120 33.19 26.12 -20.73
CA LYS A 120 32.83 25.34 -19.55
C LYS A 120 31.38 24.88 -19.65
N ILE A 121 31.05 23.84 -18.89
CA ILE A 121 29.67 23.39 -18.71
C ILE A 121 29.04 24.20 -17.58
N HIS A 122 27.85 24.73 -17.83
CA HIS A 122 27.05 25.47 -16.87
C HIS A 122 25.72 24.75 -16.65
N VAL A 123 25.44 24.39 -15.40
CA VAL A 123 24.20 23.76 -14.96
C VAL A 123 23.26 24.89 -14.52
N LEU A 124 22.24 25.22 -15.32
CA LEU A 124 21.38 26.37 -15.04
C LEU A 124 20.12 26.01 -14.24
N ASP A 125 19.61 24.79 -14.42
CA ASP A 125 18.48 24.27 -13.65
C ASP A 125 18.71 22.79 -13.32
N VAL A 126 18.26 22.37 -12.14
CA VAL A 126 18.36 20.98 -11.69
C VAL A 126 17.06 20.58 -11.01
N ALA A 127 16.44 19.53 -11.52
CA ALA A 127 15.37 18.82 -10.84
C ALA A 127 15.88 17.43 -10.44
N ALA A 128 15.85 17.09 -9.15
CA ALA A 128 16.38 15.82 -8.69
C ALA A 128 15.55 15.21 -7.55
N LYS A 129 15.59 13.87 -7.46
CA LYS A 129 14.99 13.09 -6.37
C LYS A 129 16.05 12.17 -5.78
N LEU A 130 16.32 12.36 -4.49
CA LEU A 130 17.16 11.46 -3.70
C LEU A 130 16.32 10.34 -3.09
N ASP A 131 16.92 9.16 -2.96
CA ASP A 131 16.33 8.06 -2.22
C ASP A 131 16.50 8.26 -0.71
N ARG A 132 15.46 8.76 -0.05
CA ARG A 132 15.47 8.98 1.40
C ARG A 132 15.92 7.76 2.22
N ASN A 133 15.67 6.53 1.76
CA ASN A 133 16.08 5.32 2.48
C ASN A 133 17.61 5.14 2.50
N ALA A 134 18.34 5.77 1.56
CA ALA A 134 19.80 5.77 1.53
C ALA A 134 20.43 6.79 2.49
N GLN A 135 19.64 7.59 3.23
CA GLN A 135 20.17 8.61 4.15
C GLN A 135 21.18 8.05 5.14
N SER A 136 20.99 6.81 5.61
CA SER A 136 21.91 6.17 6.55
C SER A 136 23.25 5.76 5.92
N LEU A 137 23.26 5.43 4.63
CA LEU A 137 24.44 5.10 3.84
C LEU A 137 25.19 6.35 3.38
N CYS A 138 24.45 7.44 3.12
CA CYS A 138 24.98 8.69 2.61
C CYS A 138 25.27 9.73 3.70
N LYS A 139 25.30 9.36 4.99
CA LYS A 139 25.50 10.32 6.10
C LYS A 139 26.75 11.18 5.95
N ASP A 140 27.84 10.61 5.42
CA ASP A 140 29.11 11.31 5.25
C ASP A 140 29.20 12.08 3.92
N LYS A 141 28.26 11.81 2.99
CA LYS A 141 28.23 12.43 1.65
C LYS A 141 27.17 13.52 1.54
N TRP A 142 26.03 13.33 2.18
CA TRP A 142 24.94 14.29 2.21
C TRP A 142 25.17 15.28 3.33
N SER A 143 24.91 16.57 3.06
CA SER A 143 24.91 17.58 4.11
C SER A 143 23.89 17.22 5.19
N SER A 144 24.21 17.48 6.46
CA SER A 144 23.24 17.43 7.55
C SER A 144 22.07 18.40 7.34
N GLU A 145 22.22 19.35 6.41
CA GLU A 145 21.23 20.35 6.01
C GLU A 145 20.34 19.91 4.83
N VAL A 146 20.38 18.65 4.36
CA VAL A 146 19.43 18.20 3.32
C VAL A 146 18.00 18.37 3.82
N GLN A 147 17.30 19.36 3.27
CA GLN A 147 15.91 19.65 3.55
C GLN A 147 15.03 18.96 2.51
N TRP A 148 14.17 18.06 2.96
CA TRP A 148 13.16 17.43 2.11
C TRP A 148 12.05 18.45 1.84
N THR A 149 12.10 19.07 0.67
CA THR A 149 11.07 20.03 0.26
C THR A 149 9.73 19.31 0.11
N LYS A 150 8.71 19.83 0.78
CA LYS A 150 7.33 19.47 0.45
C LYS A 150 7.03 20.12 -0.90
N LYS A 151 6.37 19.40 -1.83
CA LYS A 151 5.94 19.98 -3.11
C LYS A 151 5.22 21.31 -2.84
N ALA A 152 5.42 22.29 -3.73
CA ALA A 152 4.67 23.55 -3.67
C ALA A 152 3.18 23.24 -3.55
N GLY A 153 2.63 23.64 -2.42
CA GLY A 153 1.31 23.23 -1.95
C GLY A 153 0.60 24.39 -1.30
N ARG A 154 -0.66 24.17 -0.91
CA ARG A 154 -1.30 25.11 0.01
C ARG A 154 -0.43 25.22 1.26
N GLU A 155 -0.31 26.43 1.81
CA GLU A 155 0.42 26.58 3.04
C GLU A 155 -0.22 25.72 4.13
N GLN A 156 0.57 24.85 4.76
CA GLN A 156 0.09 24.05 5.88
C GLN A 156 -0.32 24.97 7.03
N ILE A 157 -1.48 24.69 7.61
CA ILE A 157 -1.91 25.39 8.83
C ILE A 157 -1.05 24.94 10.02
N LYS A 158 -1.17 25.67 11.14
CA LYS A 158 -0.37 25.43 12.35
C LYS A 158 -0.49 23.98 12.83
N GLU A 159 -1.70 23.43 12.79
CA GLU A 159 -2.05 22.09 13.27
C GLU A 159 -1.42 21.00 12.38
N GLU A 160 -1.38 21.21 11.07
CA GLU A 160 -0.72 20.29 10.13
C GLU A 160 0.80 20.31 10.26
N LYS A 161 1.37 21.49 10.53
CA LYS A 161 2.80 21.64 10.85
C LYS A 161 3.15 20.90 12.14
N HIS A 162 2.29 20.99 13.17
CA HIS A 162 2.43 20.23 14.43
C HIS A 162 2.45 18.72 14.17
N ILE A 163 1.42 18.17 13.51
CA ILE A 163 1.36 16.73 13.19
C ILE A 163 2.54 16.30 12.31
N SER A 164 2.96 17.14 11.35
CA SER A 164 4.14 16.85 10.53
C SER A 164 5.43 16.77 11.35
N SER A 165 5.59 17.61 12.37
CA SER A 165 6.76 17.55 13.26
C SER A 165 6.75 16.30 14.14
N LEU A 166 5.57 15.84 14.60
CA LEU A 166 5.44 14.61 15.36
C LEU A 166 5.70 13.37 14.48
N ASP A 167 5.18 13.34 13.24
CA ASP A 167 5.45 12.26 12.28
C ASP A 167 6.94 12.13 11.93
N ALA A 168 7.71 13.22 12.02
CA ALA A 168 9.14 13.21 11.75
C ALA A 168 9.94 12.48 12.85
N THR A 169 9.42 12.39 14.07
CA THR A 169 10.12 11.81 15.23
C THR A 169 9.48 10.53 15.76
N CYS A 170 8.21 10.27 15.45
CA CYS A 170 7.51 9.07 15.88
C CYS A 170 8.07 7.80 15.23
N ALA A 171 7.97 6.67 15.93
CA ALA A 171 8.33 5.35 15.37
C ALA A 171 7.29 4.84 14.36
N GLY A 172 6.07 5.38 14.42
CA GLY A 172 4.97 5.07 13.53
C GLY A 172 4.86 6.03 12.35
N SER A 173 3.63 6.31 11.94
CA SER A 173 3.33 7.43 11.06
C SER A 173 1.99 8.04 11.41
N MET A 174 1.89 9.36 11.26
CA MET A 174 0.65 10.13 11.36
C MET A 174 0.60 11.19 10.28
N LYS A 175 -0.57 11.41 9.68
CA LYS A 175 -0.79 12.48 8.71
C LYS A 175 -2.10 13.18 9.02
N LEU A 176 -2.13 14.47 8.77
CA LEU A 176 -3.32 15.31 8.84
C LEU A 176 -3.27 16.32 7.71
N THR A 177 -4.36 16.36 6.95
CA THR A 177 -4.62 17.33 5.89
C THR A 177 -6.07 17.78 6.05
N VAL A 178 -6.26 19.03 6.46
CA VAL A 178 -7.58 19.66 6.52
C VAL A 178 -8.07 19.95 5.11
N LEU A 179 -9.29 19.50 4.80
CA LEU A 179 -9.92 19.64 3.50
C LEU A 179 -10.97 20.74 3.53
N ASN A 180 -11.84 20.69 4.54
CA ASN A 180 -12.89 21.66 4.78
C ASN A 180 -13.17 21.80 6.28
N LYS A 181 -12.79 22.92 6.91
CA LYS A 181 -13.04 23.16 8.35
C LYS A 181 -14.52 23.10 8.75
N THR A 182 -15.41 23.34 7.79
CA THR A 182 -16.87 23.32 8.00
C THR A 182 -17.51 21.96 7.70
N GLY A 183 -16.75 20.95 7.27
CA GLY A 183 -17.27 19.62 6.97
C GLY A 183 -17.89 18.95 8.20
N HIS A 184 -18.96 18.16 7.98
CA HIS A 184 -19.69 17.47 9.03
C HIS A 184 -19.00 16.19 9.51
N LEU A 185 -18.22 15.51 8.66
CA LEU A 185 -17.53 14.27 9.01
C LEU A 185 -16.03 14.52 9.20
N TRP A 186 -15.56 14.32 10.43
CA TRP A 186 -14.15 14.30 10.80
C TRP A 186 -13.71 12.86 11.03
N ALA A 187 -12.57 12.45 10.49
CA ALA A 187 -12.13 11.05 10.55
C ALA A 187 -10.69 10.93 11.06
N VAL A 188 -10.48 10.04 12.04
CA VAL A 188 -9.16 9.61 12.54
C VAL A 188 -9.02 8.11 12.34
N LEU A 189 -8.40 7.74 11.22
CA LEU A 189 -8.41 6.36 10.73
C LEU A 189 -7.02 5.72 10.77
N GLY A 190 -6.97 4.44 11.15
CA GLY A 190 -5.75 3.65 11.15
C GLY A 190 -5.48 3.06 9.76
N GLY A 191 -4.37 3.49 9.15
CA GLY A 191 -3.90 3.07 7.83
C GLY A 191 -4.40 3.96 6.69
N GLY A 192 -3.47 4.41 5.83
CA GLY A 192 -3.76 5.32 4.73
C GLY A 192 -4.77 4.79 3.70
N GLY A 193 -4.79 3.49 3.46
CA GLY A 193 -5.76 2.86 2.56
C GLY A 193 -7.19 3.02 3.04
N THR A 194 -7.43 2.92 4.36
CA THR A 194 -8.75 3.15 4.97
C THR A 194 -9.22 4.58 4.79
N SER A 195 -8.31 5.54 5.02
CA SER A 195 -8.60 6.96 4.89
C SER A 195 -8.91 7.34 3.44
N LEU A 196 -8.19 6.73 2.49
CA LEU A 196 -8.38 6.96 1.07
C LEU A 196 -9.71 6.34 0.58
N MET A 197 -10.01 5.12 1.04
CA MET A 197 -11.28 4.45 0.76
C MET A 197 -12.49 5.27 1.25
N LEU A 198 -12.43 5.88 2.44
CA LEU A 198 -13.50 6.78 2.91
C LEU A 198 -13.66 7.97 1.98
N ALA A 199 -12.56 8.63 1.61
CA ALA A 199 -12.60 9.79 0.72
C ALA A 199 -13.14 9.45 -0.67
N ASP A 200 -12.69 8.35 -1.28
CA ASP A 200 -13.20 7.87 -2.58
C ASP A 200 -14.69 7.52 -2.52
N THR A 201 -15.15 6.92 -1.41
CA THR A 201 -16.56 6.59 -1.22
C THR A 201 -17.40 7.87 -1.16
N MET A 202 -16.97 8.86 -0.39
CA MET A 202 -17.65 10.15 -0.30
C MET A 202 -17.63 10.94 -1.62
N ASP A 203 -16.54 10.83 -2.37
CA ASP A 203 -16.43 11.42 -3.72
C ASP A 203 -17.40 10.76 -4.70
N THR A 204 -17.46 9.43 -4.71
CA THR A 204 -18.43 8.66 -5.52
C THR A 204 -19.87 8.96 -5.12
N MET A 205 -20.13 9.22 -3.85
CA MET A 205 -21.44 9.65 -3.31
C MET A 205 -21.74 11.15 -3.55
N ALA A 206 -20.85 11.88 -4.22
CA ALA A 206 -20.94 13.32 -4.48
C ALA A 206 -21.18 14.14 -3.20
N CYS A 207 -20.45 13.81 -2.14
CA CYS A 207 -20.48 14.53 -0.86
C CYS A 207 -19.09 14.69 -0.22
N LEU A 208 -18.03 14.72 -1.02
CA LEU A 208 -16.64 14.86 -0.56
C LEU A 208 -16.43 16.17 0.22
N GLU A 209 -17.16 17.23 -0.11
CA GLU A 209 -17.13 18.51 0.57
C GLU A 209 -17.53 18.43 2.05
N GLU A 210 -18.23 17.35 2.45
CA GLU A 210 -18.59 17.10 3.85
C GLU A 210 -17.48 16.41 4.66
N LEU A 211 -16.43 15.92 4.00
CA LEU A 211 -15.25 15.38 4.65
C LEU A 211 -14.33 16.52 5.09
N ALA A 212 -14.17 16.68 6.40
CA ALA A 212 -13.44 17.81 6.94
C ALA A 212 -11.92 17.66 6.88
N CYS A 213 -11.42 16.44 7.02
CA CYS A 213 -9.99 16.15 6.98
C CYS A 213 -9.70 14.77 6.40
N TYR A 214 -8.55 14.67 5.75
CA TYR A 214 -7.86 13.41 5.53
C TYR A 214 -6.87 13.23 6.69
N SER A 215 -7.03 12.16 7.47
CA SER A 215 -6.04 11.80 8.48
C SER A 215 -5.80 10.30 8.51
N GLN A 216 -4.56 9.92 8.82
CA GLN A 216 -4.19 8.53 8.97
C GLN A 216 -3.19 8.35 10.11
N PHE A 217 -3.22 7.20 10.77
CA PHE A 217 -2.18 6.81 11.72
C PHE A 217 -1.76 5.35 11.60
N THR A 218 -0.58 5.04 12.09
CA THR A 218 0.03 3.71 12.10
C THR A 218 1.02 3.62 13.25
N LYS A 219 0.97 2.54 14.05
CA LYS A 219 1.94 2.23 15.12
C LYS A 219 2.22 3.39 16.10
N LEU A 220 1.21 4.22 16.36
CA LEU A 220 1.34 5.29 17.34
C LEU A 220 1.20 4.74 18.76
N ASP A 221 1.97 5.31 19.68
CA ASP A 221 1.76 5.09 21.11
C ASP A 221 0.54 5.88 21.63
N ALA A 222 0.26 5.74 22.93
CA ALA A 222 -0.89 6.41 23.53
C ALA A 222 -0.76 7.94 23.53
N ASN A 223 0.43 8.50 23.73
CA ASN A 223 0.62 9.95 23.73
C ASN A 223 0.52 10.52 22.31
N GLU A 224 1.12 9.85 21.34
CA GLU A 224 1.06 10.22 19.93
C GLU A 224 -0.39 10.20 19.38
N LEU A 225 -1.19 9.20 19.78
CA LEU A 225 -2.62 9.16 19.45
C LEU A 225 -3.41 10.28 20.11
N TYR A 226 -3.09 10.59 21.36
CA TYR A 226 -3.70 11.71 22.07
C TYR A 226 -3.41 13.04 21.36
N GLU A 227 -2.16 13.28 20.94
CA GLU A 227 -1.77 14.50 20.22
C GLU A 227 -2.50 14.64 18.87
N LEU A 228 -2.55 13.55 18.08
CA LEU A 228 -3.28 13.55 16.82
C LEU A 228 -4.77 13.84 17.03
N LEU A 229 -5.39 13.15 17.98
CA LEU A 229 -6.83 13.25 18.22
C LEU A 229 -7.23 14.60 18.81
N THR A 230 -6.47 15.14 19.77
CA THR A 230 -6.75 16.47 20.33
C THR A 230 -6.56 17.58 19.31
N THR A 231 -5.58 17.45 18.41
CA THR A 231 -5.41 18.37 17.28
C THR A 231 -6.64 18.37 16.37
N VAL A 232 -7.13 17.18 16.00
CA VAL A 232 -8.33 17.02 15.16
C VAL A 232 -9.59 17.54 15.87
N ILE A 233 -9.79 17.20 17.16
CA ILE A 233 -10.92 17.68 17.95
C ILE A 233 -10.86 19.22 18.09
N GLY A 234 -9.67 19.78 18.29
CA GLY A 234 -9.48 21.23 18.35
C GLY A 234 -9.99 21.92 17.09
N LEU A 235 -9.52 21.47 15.92
CA LEU A 235 -9.97 21.98 14.61
C LEU A 235 -11.48 21.79 14.40
N MET A 236 -12.01 20.63 14.77
CA MET A 236 -13.44 20.31 14.65
C MET A 236 -14.33 21.29 15.42
N LEU A 237 -13.83 21.83 16.54
CA LEU A 237 -14.55 22.75 17.43
C LEU A 237 -14.35 24.24 17.09
N GLU A 238 -13.53 24.60 16.09
CA GLU A 238 -13.26 26.02 15.74
C GLU A 238 -14.44 26.72 15.06
N GLU A 239 -15.18 26.02 14.21
CA GLU A 239 -16.22 26.62 13.36
C GLU A 239 -17.53 25.84 13.45
N GLU A 240 -18.61 26.51 13.84
CA GLU A 240 -19.98 25.97 13.74
C GLU A 240 -20.62 26.49 12.45
N LYS A 241 -21.04 25.56 11.58
CA LYS A 241 -21.73 25.91 10.34
C LYS A 241 -23.20 26.22 10.64
N ASP A 242 -23.94 25.24 11.19
CA ASP A 242 -25.41 25.23 11.05
C ASP A 242 -26.19 24.65 12.25
N GLY A 243 -25.58 24.43 13.43
CA GLY A 243 -26.26 23.83 14.60
C GLY A 243 -26.68 22.35 14.46
N ASN A 244 -26.49 21.75 13.29
CA ASN A 244 -26.78 20.35 12.99
C ASN A 244 -25.81 19.35 13.66
N GLY A 245 -24.79 19.82 14.40
CA GLY A 245 -23.75 18.98 15.00
C GLY A 245 -22.80 18.38 13.96
N LYS A 246 -21.75 17.67 14.41
CA LYS A 246 -20.77 16.99 13.54
C LYS A 246 -20.58 15.54 13.99
N ALA A 247 -19.95 14.72 13.16
CA ALA A 247 -19.58 13.35 13.47
C ALA A 247 -18.05 13.20 13.49
N LEU A 248 -17.53 12.56 14.55
CA LEU A 248 -16.14 12.13 14.65
C LEU A 248 -16.10 10.61 14.44
N MET A 249 -15.52 10.16 13.33
CA MET A 249 -15.28 8.76 13.04
C MET A 249 -13.87 8.36 13.47
N ILE A 250 -13.76 7.30 14.28
CA ILE A 250 -12.49 6.68 14.66
C ILE A 250 -12.55 5.21 14.28
N GLY A 251 -11.55 4.72 13.53
CA GLY A 251 -11.56 3.33 13.09
C GLY A 251 -10.18 2.84 12.69
N SER A 252 -9.98 1.53 12.68
CA SER A 252 -8.76 0.93 12.14
C SER A 252 -9.01 -0.50 11.67
N ILE A 253 -8.45 -0.84 10.52
CA ILE A 253 -8.48 -2.20 9.98
C ILE A 253 -7.48 -3.12 10.71
N ALA A 254 -6.43 -2.54 11.29
CA ALA A 254 -5.30 -3.30 11.86
C ALA A 254 -5.23 -3.32 13.39
N ASN A 255 -5.97 -2.44 14.07
CA ASN A 255 -5.98 -2.31 15.51
C ASN A 255 -7.42 -2.29 16.02
N ASP A 256 -7.70 -3.04 17.08
CA ASP A 256 -8.98 -2.98 17.76
C ASP A 256 -9.08 -1.68 18.58
N ILE A 257 -9.60 -0.63 17.94
CA ILE A 257 -9.76 0.71 18.52
C ILE A 257 -10.61 0.66 19.79
N VAL A 258 -11.63 -0.19 19.80
CA VAL A 258 -12.47 -0.41 20.98
C VAL A 258 -11.61 -0.90 22.14
N THR A 259 -10.82 -1.95 21.92
CA THR A 259 -9.91 -2.47 22.96
C THR A 259 -8.88 -1.42 23.37
N MET A 260 -8.37 -0.61 22.46
CA MET A 260 -7.43 0.47 22.80
C MET A 260 -8.06 1.50 23.74
N ILE A 261 -9.30 1.91 23.49
CA ILE A 261 -10.04 2.82 24.37
C ILE A 261 -10.27 2.16 25.74
N LYS A 262 -10.75 0.92 25.77
CA LYS A 262 -11.05 0.19 27.01
C LYS A 262 -9.82 -0.02 27.89
N LEU A 263 -8.72 -0.54 27.31
CA LEU A 263 -7.49 -0.84 28.06
C LEU A 263 -6.85 0.42 28.63
N LYS A 264 -7.00 1.56 27.95
CA LYS A 264 -6.43 2.85 28.38
C LYS A 264 -7.39 3.72 29.18
N LYS A 265 -8.65 3.31 29.33
CA LYS A 265 -9.65 3.98 30.17
C LYS A 265 -9.18 4.09 31.62
N MET A 266 -8.77 2.97 32.22
CA MET A 266 -8.33 2.93 33.62
C MET A 266 -7.06 3.77 33.89
N SER A 267 -6.19 3.91 32.90
CA SER A 267 -4.96 4.71 33.00
C SER A 267 -5.14 6.17 32.56
N GLY A 268 -6.29 6.55 31.98
CA GLY A 268 -6.53 7.90 31.49
C GLY A 268 -5.56 8.30 30.36
N GLU A 269 -5.29 7.41 29.41
CA GLU A 269 -4.31 7.63 28.33
C GLU A 269 -4.95 7.53 26.93
N GLY A 270 -4.24 8.01 25.91
CA GLY A 270 -4.60 7.80 24.51
C GLY A 270 -5.93 8.42 24.09
N ILE A 271 -6.70 7.66 23.31
CA ILE A 271 -7.97 8.09 22.73
C ILE A 271 -8.96 8.47 23.85
N PHE A 272 -9.04 7.66 24.91
CA PHE A 272 -9.95 7.92 26.02
C PHE A 272 -9.63 9.26 26.71
N ARG A 273 -8.34 9.53 26.97
CA ARG A 273 -7.90 10.80 27.56
C ARG A 273 -8.37 12.00 26.75
N ALA A 274 -8.15 11.98 25.44
CA ALA A 274 -8.55 13.08 24.56
C ALA A 274 -10.07 13.29 24.55
N LEU A 275 -10.85 12.21 24.53
CA LEU A 275 -12.32 12.29 24.59
C LEU A 275 -12.81 12.81 25.94
N ASP A 276 -12.22 12.35 27.05
CA ASP A 276 -12.61 12.77 28.40
C ASP A 276 -12.28 14.24 28.67
N GLU A 277 -11.12 14.72 28.21
CA GLU A 277 -10.69 16.11 28.35
C GLU A 277 -11.59 17.09 27.58
N TYR A 278 -12.11 16.68 26.41
CA TYR A 278 -12.96 17.50 25.56
C TYR A 278 -14.46 17.23 25.70
N LYS A 279 -14.89 16.28 26.55
CA LYS A 279 -16.28 15.80 26.60
C LYS A 279 -17.33 16.89 26.70
N ASP A 280 -17.10 17.92 27.53
CA ASP A 280 -18.08 19.00 27.72
C ASP A 280 -18.19 19.90 26.48
N LYS A 281 -17.07 20.13 25.78
CA LYS A 281 -17.05 20.87 24.51
C LYS A 281 -17.69 20.04 23.38
N LEU A 282 -17.42 18.74 23.34
CA LEU A 282 -18.03 17.81 22.38
C LEU A 282 -19.55 17.73 22.57
N ARG A 283 -20.04 17.71 23.81
CA ARG A 283 -21.47 17.78 24.14
C ARG A 283 -22.08 19.10 23.66
N ALA A 284 -21.44 20.22 24.00
CA ALA A 284 -21.93 21.55 23.63
C ALA A 284 -22.03 21.73 22.11
N ALA A 285 -21.05 21.19 21.36
CA ALA A 285 -21.03 21.22 19.90
C ALA A 285 -21.85 20.12 19.21
N ASN A 286 -22.67 19.37 19.97
CA ASN A 286 -23.54 18.30 19.45
C ASN A 286 -22.79 17.26 18.59
N ILE A 287 -21.62 16.81 19.08
CA ILE A 287 -20.78 15.84 18.38
C ILE A 287 -21.26 14.41 18.64
N SER A 288 -21.34 13.62 17.57
CA SER A 288 -21.53 12.16 17.64
C SER A 288 -20.21 11.44 17.38
N LEU A 289 -19.95 10.37 18.13
CA LEU A 289 -18.77 9.52 17.97
C LEU A 289 -19.16 8.22 17.25
N ILE A 290 -18.55 7.97 16.10
CA ILE A 290 -18.70 6.74 15.32
C ILE A 290 -17.40 5.95 15.46
N ILE A 291 -17.49 4.73 16.00
CA ILE A 291 -16.34 3.83 16.12
C ILE A 291 -16.54 2.68 15.15
N ARG A 292 -15.66 2.57 14.15
CA ARG A 292 -15.63 1.42 13.24
C ARG A 292 -14.59 0.42 13.74
N SER A 293 -15.06 -0.72 14.23
CA SER A 293 -14.22 -1.86 14.60
C SER A 293 -13.70 -2.56 13.34
N ASN A 294 -12.78 -3.51 13.54
CA ASN A 294 -12.17 -4.25 12.45
C ASN A 294 -13.16 -5.20 11.76
N VAL A 295 -12.61 -5.99 10.84
CA VAL A 295 -13.32 -6.90 9.97
C VAL A 295 -14.29 -7.82 10.73
N GLY A 296 -15.52 -7.93 10.23
CA GLY A 296 -16.53 -8.83 10.80
C GLY A 296 -17.69 -8.10 11.48
N VAL A 297 -18.56 -8.87 12.14
CA VAL A 297 -19.67 -8.34 12.95
C VAL A 297 -19.11 -7.85 14.28
N VAL A 298 -19.71 -6.82 14.88
CA VAL A 298 -19.37 -6.37 16.24
C VAL A 298 -19.37 -7.56 17.19
N SER A 299 -18.23 -7.89 17.78
CA SER A 299 -18.17 -8.97 18.77
C SER A 299 -19.04 -8.63 20.00
N GLU A 300 -19.57 -9.64 20.70
CA GLU A 300 -20.31 -9.44 21.97
C GLU A 300 -19.56 -8.55 22.99
N LYS A 301 -18.22 -8.52 22.90
CA LYS A 301 -17.36 -7.67 23.73
C LYS A 301 -17.42 -6.19 23.35
N ASN A 302 -17.62 -5.90 22.08
CA ASN A 302 -17.64 -4.55 21.50
C ASN A 302 -19.04 -3.92 21.58
N GLU A 303 -20.10 -4.72 21.67
CA GLU A 303 -21.48 -4.24 21.87
C GLU A 303 -21.67 -3.44 23.18
N LYS A 304 -20.85 -3.71 24.21
CA LYS A 304 -20.94 -3.04 25.52
C LYS A 304 -20.25 -1.67 25.58
N VAL A 305 -19.50 -1.31 24.55
CA VAL A 305 -18.68 -0.09 24.52
C VAL A 305 -19.50 1.19 24.70
N PRO A 306 -20.64 1.39 24.02
CA PRO A 306 -21.44 2.60 24.22
C PRO A 306 -21.82 2.79 25.70
N SER A 307 -22.19 1.71 26.40
CA SER A 307 -22.51 1.74 27.82
C SER A 307 -21.28 2.02 28.69
N GLU A 308 -20.13 1.45 28.36
CA GLU A 308 -18.87 1.66 29.10
C GLU A 308 -18.32 3.09 28.95
N LEU A 309 -18.66 3.79 27.87
CA LEU A 309 -18.26 5.16 27.58
C LEU A 309 -19.36 6.19 27.85
N ALA A 310 -20.47 5.78 28.46
CA ALA A 310 -21.62 6.65 28.73
C ALA A 310 -21.27 7.90 29.56
N GLU A 311 -20.21 7.83 30.37
CA GLU A 311 -19.69 8.98 31.15
C GLU A 311 -19.19 10.15 30.29
N LEU A 312 -18.84 9.89 29.02
CA LEU A 312 -18.51 10.94 28.05
C LEU A 312 -19.75 11.75 27.66
N GLY A 313 -20.97 11.23 27.87
CA GLY A 313 -22.25 11.91 27.66
C GLY A 313 -22.47 12.45 26.23
N ILE A 314 -21.75 11.91 25.25
CA ILE A 314 -21.96 12.13 23.81
C ILE A 314 -22.62 10.88 23.20
N PRO A 315 -23.37 10.99 22.09
CA PRO A 315 -23.83 9.83 21.34
C PRO A 315 -22.64 9.00 20.82
N ILE A 316 -22.60 7.70 21.12
CA ILE A 316 -21.53 6.78 20.70
C ILE A 316 -22.14 5.60 19.96
N PHE A 317 -21.68 5.36 18.74
CA PHE A 317 -22.13 4.27 17.88
C PHE A 317 -20.93 3.39 17.51
N VAL A 318 -21.08 2.07 17.62
CA VAL A 318 -20.03 1.10 17.30
C VAL A 318 -20.52 0.18 16.19
N PHE A 319 -19.75 0.12 15.10
CA PHE A 319 -20.06 -0.69 13.93
C PHE A 319 -18.92 -1.65 13.62
N GLY A 320 -19.24 -2.81 13.04
CA GLY A 320 -18.26 -3.77 12.56
C GLY A 320 -17.80 -3.42 11.14
N GLY A 321 -16.80 -4.14 10.65
CA GLY A 321 -16.39 -4.07 9.24
C GLY A 321 -17.42 -4.69 8.28
N ASP A 322 -18.47 -5.32 8.80
CA ASP A 322 -19.62 -5.81 8.02
C ASP A 322 -20.57 -4.70 7.56
N VAL A 323 -20.53 -3.52 8.19
CA VAL A 323 -21.33 -2.37 7.79
C VAL A 323 -20.63 -1.64 6.63
N PRO A 324 -21.30 -1.44 5.48
CA PRO A 324 -20.78 -0.68 4.35
C PRO A 324 -20.40 0.75 4.74
N ILE A 325 -19.34 1.28 4.13
CA ILE A 325 -18.86 2.64 4.41
C ILE A 325 -19.87 3.68 3.95
N CYS A 326 -20.55 3.44 2.83
CA CYS A 326 -21.61 4.32 2.33
C CYS A 326 -22.73 4.51 3.36
N GLU A 327 -23.11 3.46 4.09
CA GLU A 327 -24.10 3.52 5.17
C GLU A 327 -23.59 4.32 6.37
N LEU A 328 -22.32 4.15 6.75
CA LEU A 328 -21.69 4.94 7.81
C LEU A 328 -21.61 6.43 7.44
N VAL A 329 -21.33 6.75 6.19
CA VAL A 329 -21.32 8.13 5.68
C VAL A 329 -22.74 8.71 5.73
N ASN A 330 -23.76 7.99 5.22
CA ASN A 330 -25.14 8.45 5.27
C ASN A 330 -25.61 8.70 6.71
N PHE A 331 -25.27 7.81 7.64
CA PHE A 331 -25.57 7.97 9.06
C PHE A 331 -24.83 9.17 9.68
N ALA A 332 -23.53 9.31 9.41
CA ALA A 332 -22.72 10.44 9.90
C ALA A 332 -23.25 11.80 9.42
N LEU A 333 -23.74 11.85 8.18
CA LEU A 333 -24.36 13.03 7.56
C LEU A 333 -25.84 13.19 7.91
N LYS A 334 -26.40 12.34 8.79
CA LYS A 334 -27.82 12.34 9.21
C LYS A 334 -28.81 12.22 8.05
N LYS A 335 -28.41 11.58 6.94
CA LYS A 335 -29.30 11.22 5.83
C LYS A 335 -30.21 10.05 6.21
N THR A 336 -29.81 9.24 7.19
CA THR A 336 -30.62 8.18 7.81
C THR A 336 -30.84 8.48 9.29
N SER A 337 -32.04 8.20 9.80
CA SER A 337 -32.40 8.42 11.21
C SER A 337 -31.96 7.29 12.13
N ASP A 338 -31.99 6.05 11.62
CA ASP A 338 -31.65 4.86 12.37
C ASP A 338 -30.21 4.43 12.10
N PRO A 339 -29.47 3.96 13.12
CA PRO A 339 -28.16 3.36 12.91
C PRO A 339 -28.31 2.11 12.01
N PRO A 340 -27.43 1.89 11.03
CA PRO A 340 -27.50 0.72 10.16
C PRO A 340 -27.39 -0.56 10.99
N LEU A 341 -28.41 -1.43 10.87
CA LEU A 341 -28.47 -2.74 11.53
C LEU A 341 -28.37 -3.84 10.47
N ILE A 342 -27.39 -4.74 10.62
CA ILE A 342 -27.38 -6.02 9.90
C ILE A 342 -27.64 -7.12 10.93
N SER A 343 -28.81 -7.77 10.86
CA SER A 343 -29.12 -8.92 11.71
C SER A 343 -28.50 -10.20 11.13
N GLN A 344 -27.99 -11.09 11.99
CA GLN A 344 -27.41 -12.38 11.58
C GLN A 344 -28.37 -13.26 10.75
N GLU A 345 -29.69 -13.07 10.88
CA GLU A 345 -30.71 -13.93 10.27
C GLU A 345 -30.87 -13.73 8.75
N GLN A 346 -30.64 -12.53 8.22
CA GLN A 346 -30.79 -12.26 6.79
C GLN A 346 -29.77 -13.01 5.91
N LEU A 347 -28.60 -13.35 6.47
CA LEU A 347 -27.51 -14.08 5.79
C LEU A 347 -27.80 -15.58 5.56
N ILE A 348 -28.76 -16.17 6.29
CA ILE A 348 -28.95 -17.64 6.31
C ILE A 348 -29.96 -18.11 5.26
N SER A 349 -30.87 -17.24 4.80
CA SER A 349 -32.08 -17.62 4.05
C SER A 349 -31.88 -17.92 2.55
N GLN A 350 -30.74 -17.61 1.94
CA GLN A 350 -30.54 -17.71 0.47
C GLN A 350 -29.98 -19.08 -0.01
N ARG A 351 -30.19 -20.17 0.75
CA ARG A 351 -29.32 -21.37 0.72
C ARG A 351 -29.70 -22.58 -0.16
N SER A 352 -30.76 -22.61 -0.97
CA SER A 352 -31.12 -23.92 -1.60
C SER A 352 -31.89 -23.88 -2.92
N SER A 353 -31.26 -24.37 -4.01
CA SER A 353 -31.87 -25.29 -4.99
C SER A 353 -30.79 -25.97 -5.86
N GLU A 354 -30.95 -27.28 -6.10
CA GLU A 354 -30.01 -28.22 -6.74
C GLU A 354 -30.34 -28.43 -8.23
N VAL A 355 -29.32 -28.70 -9.08
CA VAL A 355 -29.44 -29.11 -10.50
C VAL A 355 -28.34 -30.14 -10.87
N GLU A 356 -28.66 -31.05 -11.80
CA GLU A 356 -27.85 -32.18 -12.34
C GLU A 356 -26.95 -31.82 -13.57
N THR A 357 -25.94 -32.66 -13.86
CA THR A 357 -24.75 -32.54 -14.78
C THR A 357 -24.94 -33.16 -16.20
N PRO A 358 -24.11 -32.93 -17.29
CA PRO A 358 -22.69 -33.38 -17.46
C PRO A 358 -21.69 -32.69 -18.48
N GLU A 359 -20.38 -33.03 -18.30
CA GLU A 359 -19.15 -33.27 -19.17
C GLU A 359 -18.89 -32.48 -20.51
N VAL A 360 -17.79 -31.73 -20.80
CA VAL A 360 -16.27 -31.76 -20.79
C VAL A 360 -15.57 -32.18 -22.11
N GLY A 361 -14.64 -31.33 -22.61
CA GLY A 361 -13.60 -31.64 -23.62
C GLY A 361 -12.62 -30.46 -23.86
N SER A 362 -11.32 -30.73 -24.08
CA SER A 362 -10.16 -29.84 -23.82
C SER A 362 -9.17 -29.67 -25.05
N PRO A 363 -7.94 -29.07 -24.95
CA PRO A 363 -7.42 -27.94 -25.78
C PRO A 363 -6.15 -28.32 -26.62
N PRO A 364 -5.29 -27.41 -27.20
CA PRO A 364 -4.22 -26.70 -26.43
C PRO A 364 -3.52 -25.41 -27.04
N SER A 365 -2.79 -24.68 -26.15
CA SER A 365 -1.42 -24.06 -26.27
C SER A 365 -1.13 -22.86 -27.21
N LYS A 366 -0.22 -21.88 -26.95
CA LYS A 366 0.91 -21.67 -25.99
C LYS A 366 1.40 -20.19 -26.08
N CYS A 367 1.92 -19.56 -25.00
CA CYS A 367 3.09 -18.64 -25.04
C CYS A 367 3.63 -18.27 -23.64
N LYS A 368 4.96 -18.22 -23.46
CA LYS A 368 5.71 -18.04 -22.18
C LYS A 368 6.44 -16.69 -22.08
N LYS A 369 6.42 -16.06 -20.89
CA LYS A 369 7.45 -15.17 -20.29
C LYS A 369 7.12 -15.04 -18.78
N TYR A 370 7.89 -15.66 -17.86
CA TYR A 370 7.55 -15.72 -16.42
C TYR A 370 8.74 -15.52 -15.47
N CYS A 371 8.52 -14.76 -14.39
CA CYS A 371 9.42 -14.55 -13.25
C CYS A 371 9.16 -15.51 -12.06
N LEU A 372 8.29 -16.51 -12.22
CA LEU A 372 7.94 -17.49 -11.19
C LEU A 372 8.41 -18.90 -11.59
N PRO A 373 8.70 -19.79 -10.62
CA PRO A 373 9.06 -21.17 -10.91
C PRO A 373 8.01 -21.85 -11.80
N GLU A 374 8.45 -22.49 -12.90
CA GLU A 374 7.57 -22.89 -14.00
C GLU A 374 6.52 -23.98 -13.66
N GLU A 375 6.65 -24.75 -12.56
CA GLU A 375 5.86 -25.99 -12.40
C GLU A 375 5.25 -26.27 -11.00
N GLU A 376 5.55 -25.51 -9.95
CA GLU A 376 5.08 -25.86 -8.58
C GLU A 376 4.30 -24.74 -7.91
N LEU A 377 3.13 -25.07 -7.34
CA LEU A 377 2.41 -24.26 -6.35
C LEU A 377 3.33 -24.01 -5.14
N ILE A 378 3.86 -22.80 -4.98
CA ILE A 378 4.92 -22.51 -3.97
C ILE A 378 4.43 -22.72 -2.53
N PHE A 379 3.21 -22.27 -2.24
CA PHE A 379 2.61 -22.43 -0.92
C PHE A 379 1.68 -23.65 -0.94
N THR A 380 1.98 -24.68 -0.15
CA THR A 380 1.21 -25.91 -0.01
C THR A 380 1.05 -26.24 1.47
N LYS A 381 0.29 -27.31 1.76
CA LYS A 381 0.17 -27.83 3.12
C LYS A 381 1.53 -28.29 3.68
N ASP A 382 2.49 -28.64 2.81
CA ASP A 382 3.81 -29.13 3.19
C ASP A 382 4.88 -28.03 3.26
N THR A 383 4.53 -26.78 2.92
CA THR A 383 5.48 -25.66 2.95
C THR A 383 6.18 -25.53 4.30
N LYS A 384 7.51 -25.45 4.24
CA LYS A 384 8.40 -25.21 5.36
C LYS A 384 9.09 -23.86 5.25
N VAL A 385 9.27 -23.20 6.39
CA VAL A 385 9.76 -21.82 6.49
C VAL A 385 10.90 -21.72 7.49
N VAL A 386 11.94 -20.98 7.12
CA VAL A 386 12.95 -20.46 8.04
C VAL A 386 12.62 -19.00 8.32
N ALA A 387 12.28 -18.69 9.58
CA ALA A 387 11.87 -17.36 9.97
C ALA A 387 13.07 -16.54 10.47
N VAL A 388 13.46 -15.50 9.73
CA VAL A 388 14.60 -14.63 10.09
C VAL A 388 14.08 -13.38 10.79
N ASN A 389 14.52 -13.15 12.03
CA ASN A 389 14.12 -11.99 12.86
C ASN A 389 12.60 -11.76 13.00
N MET A 390 11.78 -12.79 12.74
CA MET A 390 10.33 -12.70 12.87
C MET A 390 9.94 -12.50 14.34
N ILE A 391 8.98 -11.60 14.57
CA ILE A 391 8.47 -11.30 15.91
C ILE A 391 7.60 -12.46 16.44
N PRO A 392 7.58 -12.71 17.77
CA PRO A 392 6.82 -13.81 18.35
C PRO A 392 5.33 -13.87 17.98
N PRO A 393 4.58 -12.74 17.87
CA PRO A 393 3.19 -12.77 17.41
C PRO A 393 3.03 -13.33 16.00
N GLY A 394 3.89 -12.91 15.06
CA GLY A 394 3.92 -13.45 13.70
C GLY A 394 4.12 -14.96 13.68
N LEU A 395 5.10 -15.45 14.44
CA LEU A 395 5.40 -16.88 14.55
C LEU A 395 4.23 -17.67 15.14
N GLN A 396 3.64 -17.19 16.24
CA GLN A 396 2.52 -17.86 16.89
C GLN A 396 1.30 -17.94 15.97
N GLY A 397 0.99 -16.85 15.27
CA GLY A 397 -0.14 -16.81 14.33
C GLY A 397 -0.01 -17.84 13.22
N MET A 398 1.19 -18.05 12.68
CA MET A 398 1.45 -19.10 11.69
C MET A 398 1.16 -20.50 12.24
N VAL A 399 1.58 -20.78 13.48
CA VAL A 399 1.34 -22.07 14.15
C VAL A 399 -0.13 -22.29 14.49
N ASP A 400 -0.81 -21.26 15.01
CA ASP A 400 -2.24 -21.29 15.29
C ASP A 400 -3.03 -21.56 13.99
N TYR A 401 -2.60 -20.94 12.90
CA TYR A 401 -3.18 -21.16 11.58
C TYR A 401 -2.93 -22.58 11.03
N ASP A 402 -1.71 -23.11 11.19
CA ASP A 402 -1.41 -24.49 10.81
C ASP A 402 -2.29 -25.50 11.56
N PHE A 403 -2.56 -25.23 12.85
CA PHE A 403 -3.44 -26.04 13.67
C PHE A 403 -4.86 -26.06 13.11
N ILE A 404 -5.47 -24.91 12.81
CA ILE A 404 -6.84 -24.88 12.28
C ILE A 404 -6.95 -25.48 10.87
N CYS A 405 -5.85 -25.49 10.10
CA CYS A 405 -5.76 -26.18 8.82
C CYS A 405 -5.55 -27.70 8.94
N GLY A 406 -5.49 -28.24 10.17
CA GLY A 406 -5.28 -29.66 10.41
C GLY A 406 -3.93 -30.15 9.86
N LYS A 407 -2.87 -29.36 10.01
CA LYS A 407 -1.52 -29.77 9.63
C LYS A 407 -0.90 -30.63 10.73
N GLU A 408 -0.27 -31.73 10.32
CA GLU A 408 0.42 -32.64 11.25
C GLU A 408 1.71 -32.02 11.81
N THR A 409 2.35 -31.16 11.02
CA THR A 409 3.59 -30.48 11.41
C THR A 409 3.50 -28.98 11.12
N PRO A 410 4.08 -28.13 11.99
CA PRO A 410 4.09 -26.69 11.77
C PRO A 410 4.91 -26.34 10.52
N CYS A 411 4.57 -25.22 9.88
CA CYS A 411 5.30 -24.68 8.74
C CYS A 411 6.67 -24.11 9.14
N ILE A 412 6.83 -23.64 10.37
CA ILE A 412 8.12 -23.08 10.83
C ILE A 412 9.08 -24.23 11.17
N SER A 413 10.15 -24.35 10.40
CA SER A 413 11.23 -25.33 10.64
C SER A 413 12.35 -24.79 11.50
N ALA A 414 12.66 -23.49 11.40
CA ALA A 414 13.73 -22.86 12.15
C ALA A 414 13.47 -21.36 12.33
N ILE A 415 14.07 -20.77 13.38
CA ILE A 415 14.06 -19.33 13.63
C ILE A 415 15.51 -18.84 13.74
N VAL A 416 15.88 -17.85 12.94
CA VAL A 416 17.24 -17.27 12.92
C VAL A 416 17.22 -15.88 13.53
N ARG A 417 18.04 -15.64 14.57
CA ARG A 417 18.21 -14.34 15.24
C ARG A 417 19.70 -14.00 15.40
N PRO A 418 20.30 -13.28 14.45
CA PRO A 418 21.75 -13.02 14.44
C PRO A 418 22.27 -12.24 15.66
N SER A 419 21.42 -11.44 16.33
CA SER A 419 21.81 -10.55 17.43
C SER A 419 21.59 -11.12 18.85
N SER A 420 21.01 -12.32 19.00
CA SER A 420 20.73 -12.88 20.33
C SER A 420 21.89 -13.72 20.88
N LYS A 421 22.37 -13.40 22.08
CA LYS A 421 23.43 -14.14 22.81
C LYS A 421 23.04 -15.55 23.32
N GLN A 422 21.95 -16.17 22.86
CA GLN A 422 21.49 -17.49 23.36
C GLN A 422 21.37 -18.57 22.27
N LYS A 423 22.10 -19.65 22.53
CA LYS A 423 22.04 -21.05 22.06
C LYS A 423 21.53 -21.31 20.64
N ILE A 424 22.50 -21.57 19.79
CA ILE A 424 22.42 -22.44 18.61
C ILE A 424 21.79 -23.77 19.04
N GLU A 425 20.62 -24.12 18.49
CA GLU A 425 20.33 -25.52 18.15
C GLU A 425 20.83 -25.71 16.72
N GLU A 426 21.75 -26.64 16.55
CA GLU A 426 22.73 -26.71 15.47
C GLU A 426 22.14 -26.72 14.06
N PHE A 427 22.44 -25.66 13.29
CA PHE A 427 22.77 -25.78 11.88
C PHE A 427 24.07 -24.97 11.62
N TYR A 428 25.02 -25.64 10.98
CA TYR A 428 26.38 -25.18 10.77
C TYR A 428 26.46 -23.83 10.02
N GLY A 429 27.21 -22.89 10.59
CA GLY A 429 27.96 -21.84 9.89
C GLY A 429 27.18 -20.62 9.41
N LEU A 430 27.10 -19.56 10.23
CA LEU A 430 26.94 -18.19 9.71
C LEU A 430 27.90 -17.24 10.43
N MET A 431 28.77 -16.62 9.62
CA MET A 431 29.73 -15.59 10.00
C MET A 431 29.05 -14.26 10.34
N GLU A 432 29.77 -13.47 11.13
CA GLU A 432 29.42 -12.14 11.60
C GLU A 432 29.08 -11.14 10.47
N SER A 433 28.16 -10.21 10.79
CA SER A 433 27.90 -8.90 10.17
C SER A 433 27.50 -8.77 8.69
N ILE A 434 27.33 -9.85 7.91
CA ILE A 434 26.75 -9.73 6.56
C ILE A 434 25.22 -9.64 6.64
N ASN A 435 24.65 -8.59 6.03
CA ASN A 435 23.23 -8.37 5.77
C ASN A 435 22.47 -9.69 5.50
N SER A 436 21.76 -10.24 6.50
CA SER A 436 21.20 -11.59 6.48
C SER A 436 20.19 -11.88 5.35
N TRP A 437 19.65 -10.83 4.71
CA TRP A 437 18.74 -10.89 3.56
C TRP A 437 19.46 -11.11 2.23
N LEU A 438 20.73 -10.70 2.10
CA LEU A 438 21.53 -11.02 0.92
C LEU A 438 21.86 -12.53 0.86
N VAL A 439 21.88 -13.24 1.99
CA VAL A 439 22.31 -14.65 2.05
C VAL A 439 21.19 -15.63 1.65
N CYS A 440 19.92 -15.26 1.82
CA CYS A 440 18.79 -16.17 1.60
C CYS A 440 18.69 -16.71 0.14
N PRO A 441 18.89 -15.90 -0.92
CA PRO A 441 18.86 -16.40 -2.31
C PRO A 441 19.99 -17.37 -2.69
N PHE A 442 21.00 -17.57 -1.81
CA PHE A 442 22.13 -18.46 -2.10
C PHE A 442 21.85 -19.95 -1.84
N PHE A 443 20.76 -20.28 -1.14
CA PHE A 443 20.39 -21.66 -0.88
C PHE A 443 19.49 -22.20 -1.99
N GLN A 444 19.98 -23.17 -2.77
CA GLN A 444 19.25 -23.76 -3.91
C GLN A 444 17.88 -24.38 -3.57
N TRP A 445 17.65 -24.70 -2.29
CA TRP A 445 16.39 -25.26 -1.80
C TRP A 445 15.33 -24.20 -1.45
N ILE A 446 15.68 -22.91 -1.41
CA ILE A 446 14.73 -21.82 -1.17
C ILE A 446 14.03 -21.48 -2.48
N LYS A 447 12.69 -21.57 -2.50
CA LYS A 447 11.85 -21.25 -3.67
C LYS A 447 11.18 -19.88 -3.60
N ALA A 448 11.02 -19.35 -2.39
CA ALA A 448 10.44 -18.02 -2.18
C ALA A 448 11.05 -17.31 -0.98
N VAL A 449 11.18 -16.00 -1.08
CA VAL A 449 11.60 -15.08 -0.02
C VAL A 449 10.46 -14.09 0.21
N ILE A 450 9.96 -14.06 1.45
CA ILE A 450 8.91 -13.13 1.88
C ILE A 450 9.58 -12.00 2.65
N MET A 451 9.68 -10.84 2.03
CA MET A 451 10.39 -9.69 2.58
C MET A 451 9.42 -8.69 3.20
N MET A 452 9.27 -8.75 4.52
CA MET A 452 8.36 -7.89 5.29
C MET A 452 9.01 -6.59 5.80
N VAL A 453 10.28 -6.38 5.47
CA VAL A 453 11.09 -5.23 5.92
C VAL A 453 11.05 -4.16 4.84
N GLY A 454 10.95 -2.90 5.27
CA GLY A 454 11.11 -1.74 4.40
C GLY A 454 12.35 -0.92 4.70
N GLU A 455 12.38 0.32 4.20
CA GLU A 455 13.50 1.27 4.43
C GLU A 455 14.79 0.86 3.71
N ILE A 456 14.64 0.06 2.66
CA ILE A 456 15.76 -0.41 1.84
C ILE A 456 15.95 0.57 0.70
N PRO A 457 17.18 1.02 0.44
CA PRO A 457 17.48 1.84 -0.73
C PRO A 457 17.02 1.16 -2.03
N ALA A 458 16.37 1.90 -2.92
CA ALA A 458 15.83 1.45 -4.18
C ALA A 458 16.86 0.70 -5.03
N GLN A 459 18.11 1.16 -5.04
CA GLN A 459 19.22 0.45 -5.71
C GLN A 459 19.42 -0.96 -5.17
N MET A 460 19.47 -1.13 -3.85
CA MET A 460 19.61 -2.43 -3.21
C MET A 460 18.38 -3.32 -3.43
N ILE A 461 17.18 -2.74 -3.47
CA ILE A 461 15.96 -3.47 -3.82
C ILE A 461 16.09 -4.03 -5.25
N ARG A 462 16.47 -3.20 -6.22
CA ARG A 462 16.63 -3.63 -7.62
C ARG A 462 17.66 -4.75 -7.74
N GLU A 463 18.80 -4.64 -7.07
CA GLU A 463 19.82 -5.70 -7.03
C GLU A 463 19.28 -7.01 -6.46
N LEU A 464 18.47 -6.94 -5.40
CA LEU A 464 17.85 -8.10 -4.78
C LEU A 464 16.84 -8.77 -5.73
N ILE A 465 16.03 -7.97 -6.43
CA ILE A 465 15.06 -8.47 -7.41
C ILE A 465 15.77 -9.17 -8.57
N LEU A 466 16.84 -8.57 -9.11
CA LEU A 466 17.64 -9.17 -10.17
C LEU A 466 18.30 -10.48 -9.71
N LEU A 467 18.84 -10.52 -8.49
CA LEU A 467 19.42 -11.73 -7.92
C LEU A 467 18.36 -12.82 -7.74
N ALA A 468 17.16 -12.47 -7.25
CA ALA A 468 16.06 -13.42 -7.10
C ALA A 468 15.65 -14.00 -8.46
N LYS A 469 15.59 -13.17 -9.51
CA LYS A 469 15.30 -13.58 -10.89
C LYS A 469 16.38 -14.51 -11.46
N GLU A 470 17.66 -14.17 -11.28
CA GLU A 470 18.80 -15.02 -11.69
C GLU A 470 18.75 -16.41 -11.01
N ARG A 471 18.28 -16.45 -9.76
CA ARG A 471 18.21 -17.68 -8.96
C ARG A 471 16.88 -18.41 -9.04
N ASN A 472 15.92 -17.92 -9.84
CA ASN A 472 14.57 -18.47 -9.95
C ASN A 472 13.88 -18.60 -8.57
N VAL A 473 13.98 -17.56 -7.75
CA VAL A 473 13.37 -17.45 -6.42
C VAL A 473 12.26 -16.40 -6.48
N MET A 474 11.05 -16.76 -6.05
CA MET A 474 9.95 -15.79 -5.94
C MET A 474 10.25 -14.81 -4.79
N LEU A 475 10.33 -13.51 -5.08
CA LEU A 475 10.48 -12.48 -4.07
C LEU A 475 9.16 -11.72 -3.89
N ILE A 476 8.57 -11.78 -2.68
CA ILE A 476 7.36 -11.02 -2.35
C ILE A 476 7.76 -9.88 -1.40
N GLY A 477 7.38 -8.64 -1.73
CA GLY A 477 7.94 -7.42 -1.12
C GLY A 477 9.22 -6.95 -1.84
N PRO A 478 10.09 -6.14 -1.20
CA PRO A 478 9.92 -5.49 0.12
C PRO A 478 8.81 -4.44 0.14
N THR A 479 8.41 -4.01 1.34
CA THR A 479 7.42 -2.93 1.53
C THR A 479 8.08 -1.60 1.87
N VAL A 480 7.34 -0.48 1.82
CA VAL A 480 7.81 0.78 2.41
C VAL A 480 7.49 0.81 3.91
N PRO A 481 8.41 1.32 4.75
CA PRO A 481 8.44 1.07 6.21
C PRO A 481 7.50 1.96 7.03
N LYS A 482 7.23 3.19 6.56
CA LYS A 482 6.46 4.18 7.33
C LYS A 482 4.96 3.90 7.36
N HIS A 483 4.47 3.08 6.46
CA HIS A 483 3.06 2.71 6.39
C HIS A 483 2.94 1.25 6.79
N SER A 484 1.83 0.87 7.43
CA SER A 484 1.53 -0.51 7.84
C SER A 484 1.32 -1.46 6.65
N LEU A 485 2.01 -1.23 5.54
CA LEU A 485 2.04 -2.06 4.36
C LEU A 485 2.79 -3.32 4.70
N GLN A 486 2.02 -4.29 5.13
CA GLN A 486 2.48 -5.63 5.40
C GLN A 486 2.39 -6.42 4.10
N VAL A 487 3.46 -7.13 3.77
CA VAL A 487 3.33 -8.31 2.92
C VAL A 487 2.44 -9.28 3.68
N ASN A 488 1.29 -9.60 3.10
CA ASN A 488 0.35 -10.56 3.64
C ASN A 488 0.22 -11.70 2.68
N ILE A 489 0.29 -12.92 3.21
CA ILE A 489 0.03 -14.13 2.47
C ILE A 489 -0.99 -14.93 3.26
N LEU A 490 -2.09 -15.29 2.61
CA LEU A 490 -3.06 -16.22 3.15
C LEU A 490 -3.48 -17.16 2.03
N LYS A 491 -3.10 -18.43 2.16
CA LYS A 491 -3.54 -19.53 1.31
C LYS A 491 -4.35 -20.51 2.14
N PRO A 492 -5.70 -20.43 2.07
CA PRO A 492 -6.58 -21.27 2.87
C PRO A 492 -6.24 -22.76 2.85
N GLY A 493 -6.12 -23.34 4.05
CA GLY A 493 -5.78 -24.76 4.27
C GLY A 493 -4.31 -25.13 4.06
N SER A 494 -3.45 -24.17 3.71
CA SER A 494 -2.04 -24.44 3.36
C SER A 494 -1.06 -23.63 4.20
N PHE A 495 -1.14 -22.30 4.08
CA PHE A 495 -0.09 -21.41 4.55
C PHE A 495 -0.62 -20.01 4.85
N MET A 496 -0.15 -19.41 5.93
CA MET A 496 -0.39 -18.00 6.25
C MET A 496 0.92 -17.38 6.72
N CYS A 497 1.17 -16.14 6.31
CA CYS A 497 2.32 -15.38 6.77
C CYS A 497 2.06 -13.88 6.68
N ASN A 498 2.15 -13.20 7.82
CA ASN A 498 2.26 -11.75 7.90
C ASN A 498 3.01 -11.34 9.16
N LEU A 499 3.46 -10.10 9.22
CA LEU A 499 4.31 -9.61 10.31
C LEU A 499 3.67 -9.82 11.71
N LYS A 500 2.36 -9.62 11.81
CA LYS A 500 1.62 -9.70 13.08
C LYS A 500 1.03 -11.08 13.39
N GLY A 501 0.98 -11.99 12.42
CA GLY A 501 0.39 -13.34 12.58
C GLY A 501 -1.13 -13.34 12.66
N ASP A 502 -1.78 -12.26 12.22
CA ASP A 502 -3.20 -11.98 12.40
C ASP A 502 -3.93 -11.82 11.05
N MET A 503 -3.35 -12.31 9.95
CA MET A 503 -3.95 -12.18 8.61
C MET A 503 -5.31 -12.87 8.50
N ALA A 504 -5.46 -14.05 9.09
CA ALA A 504 -6.72 -14.78 9.13
C ALA A 504 -7.67 -14.28 10.26
N GLY A 505 -7.23 -13.32 11.07
CA GLY A 505 -7.91 -12.93 12.30
C GLY A 505 -7.80 -13.97 13.42
N PRO A 506 -8.59 -13.83 14.50
CA PRO A 506 -8.74 -14.84 15.54
C PRO A 506 -9.14 -16.21 14.97
N MET A 507 -8.74 -17.31 15.63
CA MET A 507 -9.01 -18.67 15.14
C MET A 507 -10.50 -18.97 14.93
N LEU A 508 -11.38 -18.47 15.81
CA LEU A 508 -12.83 -18.70 15.68
C LEU A 508 -13.37 -17.99 14.44
N ASP A 509 -13.03 -16.72 14.25
CA ASP A 509 -13.41 -15.95 13.07
C ASP A 509 -12.88 -16.61 11.79
N ALA A 510 -11.62 -17.09 11.80
CA ALA A 510 -11.04 -17.82 10.68
C ALA A 510 -11.80 -19.11 10.35
N MET A 511 -12.35 -19.80 11.36
CA MET A 511 -13.21 -20.96 11.19
C MET A 511 -14.59 -20.58 10.62
N ASP A 512 -15.21 -19.53 11.14
CA ASP A 512 -16.52 -19.06 10.68
C ASP A 512 -16.46 -18.60 9.21
N LEU A 513 -15.35 -17.95 8.84
CA LEU A 513 -15.04 -17.50 7.48
C LEU A 513 -14.47 -18.62 6.58
N LYS A 514 -14.37 -19.85 7.09
CA LYS A 514 -13.84 -21.02 6.35
C LYS A 514 -12.44 -20.82 5.77
N LEU A 515 -11.60 -20.00 6.40
CA LEU A 515 -10.23 -19.71 5.96
C LEU A 515 -9.26 -20.87 6.17
N TYR A 516 -9.70 -21.97 6.78
CA TYR A 516 -8.94 -23.22 6.93
C TYR A 516 -9.05 -24.16 5.71
N ARG A 517 -9.90 -23.85 4.71
CA ARG A 517 -10.04 -24.64 3.49
C ARG A 517 -10.06 -23.76 2.26
N ARG A 518 -9.55 -24.26 1.14
CA ARG A 518 -9.47 -23.51 -0.11
C ARG A 518 -10.85 -23.19 -0.70
N GLY A 519 -11.01 -21.96 -1.18
CA GLY A 519 -12.04 -21.57 -2.15
C GLY A 519 -11.43 -21.41 -3.55
N SER A 520 -12.06 -20.61 -4.40
CA SER A 520 -11.66 -20.45 -5.80
C SER A 520 -11.20 -19.04 -6.20
N VAL A 521 -11.27 -18.08 -5.28
CA VAL A 521 -11.02 -16.65 -5.58
C VAL A 521 -9.61 -16.22 -5.19
N VAL A 522 -8.86 -15.60 -6.10
CA VAL A 522 -7.53 -15.04 -5.81
C VAL A 522 -7.63 -13.54 -5.57
N LEU A 523 -7.14 -13.06 -4.42
CA LEU A 523 -7.01 -11.63 -4.10
C LEU A 523 -5.56 -11.16 -4.27
N LEU A 524 -5.35 -10.16 -5.11
CA LEU A 524 -4.09 -9.46 -5.28
C LEU A 524 -4.27 -8.00 -4.87
N ALA A 525 -3.44 -7.53 -3.93
CA ALA A 525 -3.53 -6.18 -3.40
C ALA A 525 -2.16 -5.53 -3.21
N ASN A 526 -2.10 -4.21 -3.33
CA ASN A 526 -0.96 -3.43 -2.85
C ASN A 526 -1.08 -3.15 -1.34
N SER A 527 -2.32 -2.97 -0.86
CA SER A 527 -2.63 -2.62 0.52
C SER A 527 -2.70 -3.83 1.46
N GLY A 528 -1.81 -3.87 2.45
CA GLY A 528 -1.86 -4.87 3.52
C GLY A 528 -3.05 -4.71 4.47
N GLY A 529 -3.56 -3.49 4.66
CA GLY A 529 -4.74 -3.25 5.50
C GLY A 529 -6.01 -3.74 4.81
N LEU A 530 -6.32 -3.15 3.66
CA LEU A 530 -7.57 -3.40 2.93
C LEU A 530 -7.67 -4.85 2.40
N SER A 531 -6.55 -5.54 2.15
CA SER A 531 -6.57 -6.96 1.79
C SER A 531 -7.23 -7.84 2.85
N LYS A 532 -7.12 -7.51 4.14
CA LYS A 532 -7.81 -8.23 5.21
C LYS A 532 -9.32 -8.07 5.15
N GLU A 533 -9.78 -6.85 4.87
CA GLU A 533 -11.21 -6.54 4.76
C GLU A 533 -11.81 -7.27 3.55
N LEU A 534 -11.13 -7.24 2.40
CA LEU A 534 -11.54 -8.00 1.21
C LEU A 534 -11.49 -9.51 1.41
N CYS A 535 -10.60 -10.06 2.24
CA CYS A 535 -10.65 -11.50 2.55
C CYS A 535 -12.00 -11.89 3.15
N VAL A 536 -12.53 -11.08 4.06
CA VAL A 536 -13.84 -11.37 4.67
C VAL A 536 -14.97 -11.13 3.70
N THR A 537 -14.90 -10.08 2.89
CA THR A 537 -15.87 -9.86 1.82
C THR A 537 -15.91 -11.03 0.85
N ILE A 538 -14.75 -11.56 0.41
CA ILE A 538 -14.68 -12.73 -0.47
C ILE A 538 -15.25 -13.96 0.23
N ALA A 539 -14.85 -14.24 1.47
CA ALA A 539 -15.31 -15.40 2.23
C ALA A 539 -16.84 -15.43 2.43
N ARG A 540 -17.48 -14.26 2.51
CA ARG A 540 -18.93 -14.12 2.69
C ARG A 540 -19.74 -14.16 1.40
N ASN A 541 -19.15 -13.75 0.28
CA ASN A 541 -19.88 -13.53 -0.97
C ASN A 541 -19.55 -14.56 -2.07
N THR A 542 -18.65 -15.52 -1.81
CA THR A 542 -18.20 -16.54 -2.76
C THR A 542 -17.97 -17.89 -2.06
N ASP A 543 -17.39 -18.88 -2.75
CA ASP A 543 -16.89 -20.09 -2.08
C ASP A 543 -15.63 -19.87 -1.24
N GLY A 544 -15.04 -18.67 -1.22
CA GLY A 544 -13.90 -18.30 -0.38
C GLY A 544 -12.59 -18.14 -1.14
N LEU A 545 -11.52 -17.84 -0.40
CA LEU A 545 -10.21 -17.56 -1.01
C LEU A 545 -9.47 -18.82 -1.43
N TYR A 546 -8.89 -18.78 -2.63
CA TYR A 546 -7.81 -19.66 -3.03
C TYR A 546 -6.46 -19.14 -2.52
N LEU A 547 -6.20 -17.84 -2.69
CA LEU A 547 -4.97 -17.16 -2.27
C LEU A 547 -5.24 -15.66 -2.09
N CYS A 548 -4.72 -15.06 -1.03
CA CYS A 548 -4.56 -13.62 -0.90
C CYS A 548 -3.07 -13.28 -0.85
N LEU A 549 -2.64 -12.35 -1.70
CA LEU A 549 -1.33 -11.74 -1.66
C LEU A 549 -1.47 -10.22 -1.56
N SER A 550 -0.89 -9.65 -0.51
CA SER A 550 -0.53 -8.24 -0.46
C SER A 550 0.95 -8.11 -0.80
N LEU A 551 1.27 -7.52 -1.94
CA LEU A 551 2.65 -7.44 -2.45
C LEU A 551 3.46 -6.30 -1.80
N GLY A 552 2.77 -5.40 -1.09
CA GLY A 552 3.32 -4.14 -0.63
C GLY A 552 3.31 -3.09 -1.73
N SER A 553 3.73 -1.87 -1.39
CA SER A 553 3.68 -0.77 -2.33
C SER A 553 5.00 0.00 -2.29
N GLY A 554 5.87 -0.33 -3.23
CA GLY A 554 7.15 0.32 -3.48
C GLY A 554 7.34 0.47 -4.98
N ARG A 555 8.23 1.37 -5.41
CA ARG A 555 8.54 1.58 -6.83
C ARG A 555 9.01 0.30 -7.52
N PHE A 556 9.74 -0.54 -6.81
CA PHE A 556 10.25 -1.82 -7.29
C PHE A 556 9.77 -2.94 -6.37
N GLN A 557 8.94 -3.82 -6.91
CA GLN A 557 8.41 -5.00 -6.22
C GLN A 557 9.13 -6.26 -6.74
N GLY A 558 9.40 -7.23 -5.88
CA GLY A 558 10.04 -8.49 -6.30
C GLY A 558 9.20 -9.38 -7.20
N SER A 559 7.88 -9.26 -7.10
CA SER A 559 6.92 -9.92 -7.97
C SER A 559 5.72 -8.98 -8.13
N LYS A 560 5.22 -8.84 -9.35
CA LYS A 560 4.09 -7.97 -9.67
C LYS A 560 2.76 -8.70 -9.65
N VAL A 561 1.66 -7.94 -9.65
CA VAL A 561 0.29 -8.47 -9.81
C VAL A 561 0.20 -9.43 -11.00
N MET A 562 0.71 -9.01 -12.17
CA MET A 562 0.60 -9.80 -13.39
C MET A 562 1.36 -11.14 -13.31
N ASP A 563 2.51 -11.17 -12.63
CA ASP A 563 3.27 -12.41 -12.42
C ASP A 563 2.39 -13.47 -11.75
N HIS A 564 1.67 -13.08 -10.70
CA HIS A 564 0.79 -13.97 -9.93
C HIS A 564 -0.48 -14.34 -10.69
N ILE A 565 -1.11 -13.39 -11.41
CA ILE A 565 -2.29 -13.71 -12.25
C ILE A 565 -1.92 -14.80 -13.23
N LYS A 566 -0.85 -14.58 -13.98
CA LYS A 566 -0.45 -15.50 -15.03
C LYS A 566 -0.05 -16.89 -14.48
N TYR A 567 0.69 -16.92 -13.37
CA TYR A 567 1.06 -18.17 -12.70
C TYR A 567 -0.15 -18.97 -12.17
N LEU A 568 -1.25 -18.29 -11.83
CA LEU A 568 -2.49 -18.92 -11.36
C LEU A 568 -3.56 -19.06 -12.46
N HIS A 569 -3.33 -18.48 -13.63
CA HIS A 569 -4.34 -18.40 -14.69
C HIS A 569 -4.76 -19.78 -15.17
N ASP A 570 -3.81 -20.68 -15.37
CA ASP A 570 -4.09 -22.04 -15.86
C ASP A 570 -4.49 -23.01 -14.73
N ASN A 571 -4.48 -22.57 -13.47
CA ASN A 571 -4.83 -23.43 -12.35
C ASN A 571 -6.36 -23.66 -12.29
N PRO A 572 -6.86 -24.90 -12.43
CA PRO A 572 -8.30 -25.18 -12.46
C PRO A 572 -9.01 -24.90 -11.12
N ALA A 573 -8.28 -24.80 -10.01
CA ALA A 573 -8.85 -24.45 -8.71
C ALA A 573 -9.17 -22.95 -8.59
N VAL A 574 -8.60 -22.10 -9.45
CA VAL A 574 -8.85 -20.66 -9.47
C VAL A 574 -9.95 -20.34 -10.47
N SER A 575 -11.02 -19.69 -10.05
CA SER A 575 -12.16 -19.33 -10.93
C SER A 575 -12.10 -17.87 -11.39
N MET A 576 -11.62 -16.97 -10.53
CA MET A 576 -11.58 -15.53 -10.78
C MET A 576 -10.50 -14.82 -9.95
N PHE A 577 -10.12 -13.63 -10.39
CA PHE A 577 -9.16 -12.75 -9.73
C PHE A 577 -9.86 -11.49 -9.22
N VAL A 578 -9.45 -11.04 -8.05
CA VAL A 578 -9.86 -9.78 -7.42
C VAL A 578 -8.60 -8.93 -7.26
N LEU A 579 -8.61 -7.74 -7.86
CA LEU A 579 -7.50 -6.80 -7.88
C LEU A 579 -7.87 -5.55 -7.08
N LEU A 580 -7.20 -5.33 -5.95
CA LEU A 580 -7.25 -4.08 -5.21
C LEU A 580 -5.98 -3.28 -5.46
N SER A 581 -6.12 -2.29 -6.34
CA SER A 581 -5.05 -1.38 -6.76
C SER A 581 -5.16 -0.03 -6.07
N GLU A 582 -4.12 0.78 -6.14
CA GLU A 582 -4.09 2.16 -5.64
C GLU A 582 -3.49 3.09 -6.72
N VAL A 583 -3.69 4.40 -6.54
CA VAL A 583 -2.98 5.46 -7.27
C VAL A 583 -1.45 5.26 -7.22
N GLY A 584 -0.73 5.60 -8.29
CA GLY A 584 0.73 5.46 -8.38
C GLY A 584 1.20 4.14 -9.02
N GLY A 585 2.28 4.19 -9.79
CA GLY A 585 2.78 3.03 -10.56
C GLY A 585 1.89 2.64 -11.75
N LEU A 586 2.34 1.67 -12.54
CA LEU A 586 1.73 1.32 -13.84
C LEU A 586 1.44 -0.19 -14.00
N ASP A 587 1.56 -0.98 -12.94
CA ASP A 587 1.47 -2.45 -13.02
C ASP A 587 0.10 -2.95 -13.52
N GLU A 588 -0.97 -2.17 -13.30
CA GLU A 588 -2.33 -2.51 -13.76
C GLU A 588 -2.46 -2.50 -15.28
N TYR A 589 -1.62 -1.73 -15.99
CA TYR A 589 -1.66 -1.70 -17.45
C TYR A 589 -1.21 -3.02 -18.07
N GLU A 590 -0.32 -3.78 -17.42
CA GLU A 590 0.05 -5.13 -17.87
C GLU A 590 -1.16 -6.09 -17.80
N VAL A 591 -2.04 -5.90 -16.81
CA VAL A 591 -3.32 -6.65 -16.71
C VAL A 591 -4.26 -6.22 -17.83
N CYS A 592 -4.33 -4.92 -18.14
CA CYS A 592 -5.14 -4.41 -19.25
C CYS A 592 -4.71 -5.01 -20.59
N GLU A 593 -3.40 -5.04 -20.87
CA GLU A 593 -2.84 -5.64 -22.08
C GLU A 593 -3.20 -7.13 -22.16
N ALA A 594 -3.03 -7.86 -21.06
CA ALA A 594 -3.30 -9.31 -21.00
C ALA A 594 -4.79 -9.67 -21.17
N LEU A 595 -5.71 -8.81 -20.73
CA LEU A 595 -7.13 -8.97 -21.00
C LEU A 595 -7.46 -8.67 -22.47
N LYS A 596 -6.89 -7.59 -23.03
CA LYS A 596 -7.12 -7.17 -24.42
C LYS A 596 -6.60 -8.17 -25.44
N ASP A 597 -5.44 -8.78 -25.19
CA ASP A 597 -4.84 -9.78 -26.07
C ASP A 597 -5.35 -11.21 -25.85
N GLY A 598 -6.13 -11.43 -24.79
CA GLY A 598 -6.72 -12.72 -24.44
C GLY A 598 -5.75 -13.71 -23.77
N SER A 599 -4.55 -13.29 -23.39
CA SER A 599 -3.59 -14.11 -22.64
C SER A 599 -4.09 -14.44 -21.22
N ILE A 600 -5.02 -13.65 -20.68
CA ILE A 600 -5.84 -14.06 -19.54
C ILE A 600 -7.33 -14.03 -19.90
N SER A 601 -8.02 -15.13 -19.62
CA SER A 601 -9.44 -15.33 -19.93
C SER A 601 -10.36 -15.40 -18.71
N LYS A 602 -9.78 -15.50 -17.50
CA LYS A 602 -10.54 -15.59 -16.25
C LYS A 602 -10.97 -14.19 -15.82
N PRO A 603 -12.19 -14.03 -15.27
CA PRO A 603 -12.66 -12.72 -14.86
C PRO A 603 -11.72 -12.05 -13.84
N VAL A 604 -11.45 -10.77 -14.07
CA VAL A 604 -10.75 -9.89 -13.14
C VAL A 604 -11.76 -8.85 -12.64
N ILE A 605 -12.02 -8.86 -11.33
CA ILE A 605 -12.81 -7.83 -10.65
C ILE A 605 -11.82 -6.84 -10.07
N ALA A 606 -11.93 -5.56 -10.39
CA ALA A 606 -10.93 -4.58 -9.99
C ALA A 606 -11.54 -3.33 -9.35
N HIS A 607 -10.80 -2.78 -8.38
CA HIS A 607 -11.03 -1.47 -7.79
C HIS A 607 -9.70 -0.77 -7.57
N CYS A 608 -9.55 0.45 -8.10
CA CYS A 608 -8.39 1.31 -7.90
C CYS A 608 -8.76 2.44 -6.93
N ILE A 609 -8.18 2.44 -5.74
CA ILE A 609 -8.40 3.51 -4.75
C ILE A 609 -7.50 4.73 -5.03
N GLY A 610 -7.91 5.90 -4.55
CA GLY A 610 -7.23 7.18 -4.71
C GLY A 610 -7.76 8.02 -5.86
N LYS A 611 -9.05 7.90 -6.20
CA LYS A 611 -9.71 8.79 -7.17
C LYS A 611 -9.83 10.20 -6.57
N SER A 612 -10.17 10.28 -5.28
CA SER A 612 -10.35 11.55 -4.57
C SER A 612 -9.04 12.38 -4.44
N VAL A 613 -7.88 11.80 -4.77
CA VAL A 613 -6.57 12.45 -4.66
C VAL A 613 -6.49 13.71 -5.52
N SER A 614 -7.16 13.72 -6.67
CA SER A 614 -7.22 14.87 -7.58
C SER A 614 -7.85 16.11 -6.92
N HIS A 615 -8.71 15.92 -5.92
CA HIS A 615 -9.40 16.99 -5.19
C HIS A 615 -8.55 17.64 -4.08
N PHE A 616 -7.46 17.01 -3.66
CA PHE A 616 -6.64 17.49 -2.56
C PHE A 616 -5.62 18.54 -3.06
N GLN A 617 -5.96 19.82 -2.92
CA GLN A 617 -5.11 20.94 -3.33
C GLN A 617 -3.80 20.97 -2.52
N GLY A 618 -2.68 20.72 -3.19
CA GLY A 618 -1.35 21.12 -2.72
C GLY A 618 -0.57 20.12 -1.88
N GLU A 619 -1.09 18.92 -1.62
CA GLU A 619 -0.22 17.81 -1.24
C GLU A 619 -0.73 16.52 -1.89
N PRO A 620 -0.30 16.18 -3.12
CA PRO A 620 -0.08 14.78 -3.41
C PRO A 620 1.19 14.39 -2.66
N ALA A 621 1.14 14.42 -1.33
CA ALA A 621 1.99 13.58 -0.52
C ALA A 621 1.46 12.18 -0.77
N PHE A 622 1.86 11.61 -1.92
CA PHE A 622 1.99 10.18 -2.19
C PHE A 622 1.51 9.38 -0.98
N PHE A 623 0.21 9.00 -1.01
CA PHE A 623 -0.65 8.63 0.12
C PHE A 623 -0.09 7.44 0.90
N GLY A 624 1.03 7.62 1.57
CA GLY A 624 1.85 6.60 2.19
C GLY A 624 2.33 5.41 1.35
N HIS A 625 1.70 5.13 0.23
CA HIS A 625 1.72 3.82 -0.39
C HIS A 625 2.17 3.88 -1.85
N THR A 626 2.07 5.01 -2.52
CA THR A 626 2.26 5.08 -3.97
C THR A 626 3.73 4.92 -4.36
N GLY A 627 4.04 3.99 -5.27
CA GLY A 627 5.37 3.78 -5.85
C GLY A 627 5.90 4.94 -6.71
N GLY A 628 5.12 6.01 -6.87
CA GLY A 628 5.46 7.34 -7.40
C GLY A 628 6.44 7.32 -8.57
N GLY A 629 5.93 7.11 -9.78
CA GLY A 629 6.71 7.25 -11.00
C GLY A 629 6.70 8.69 -11.54
N MET A 630 6.96 8.81 -12.84
CA MET A 630 7.11 10.10 -13.54
C MET A 630 5.83 10.55 -14.24
N ASP A 631 4.92 9.62 -14.57
CA ASP A 631 3.71 9.90 -15.33
C ASP A 631 2.49 10.01 -14.40
N ILE A 632 2.37 11.18 -13.76
CA ILE A 632 1.30 11.49 -12.80
C ILE A 632 -0.10 11.22 -13.39
N ARG A 633 -0.27 11.44 -14.70
CA ARG A 633 -1.55 11.25 -15.37
C ARG A 633 -1.91 9.77 -15.47
N ARG A 634 -1.02 8.94 -16.02
CA ARG A 634 -1.28 7.49 -16.13
C ARG A 634 -1.32 6.79 -14.78
N GLU A 635 -0.63 7.34 -13.80
CA GLU A 635 -0.63 6.82 -12.43
C GLU A 635 -1.92 7.13 -11.65
N ALA A 636 -2.77 8.03 -12.15
CA ALA A 636 -4.03 8.38 -11.51
C ALA A 636 -4.99 7.17 -11.44
N ALA A 637 -5.62 6.97 -10.27
CA ALA A 637 -6.55 5.85 -10.05
C ALA A 637 -7.72 5.86 -11.04
N GLU A 638 -8.23 7.05 -11.40
CA GLU A 638 -9.28 7.22 -12.42
C GLU A 638 -8.84 6.68 -13.79
N MET A 639 -7.63 7.05 -14.25
CA MET A 639 -7.09 6.63 -15.54
C MET A 639 -6.85 5.12 -15.59
N LYS A 640 -6.39 4.52 -14.49
CA LYS A 640 -6.24 3.06 -14.36
C LYS A 640 -7.59 2.35 -14.37
N THR A 641 -8.57 2.91 -13.65
CA THR A 641 -9.93 2.35 -13.57
C THR A 641 -10.55 2.27 -14.97
N GLU A 642 -10.43 3.35 -15.75
CA GLU A 642 -10.98 3.36 -17.11
C GLU A 642 -10.21 2.41 -18.03
N ALA A 643 -8.88 2.38 -17.95
CA ALA A 643 -8.08 1.44 -18.74
C ALA A 643 -8.44 -0.04 -18.47
N LEU A 644 -8.68 -0.39 -17.20
CA LEU A 644 -9.13 -1.73 -16.81
C LEU A 644 -10.56 -2.01 -17.31
N ARG A 645 -11.46 -1.01 -17.24
CA ARG A 645 -12.83 -1.11 -17.77
C ARG A 645 -12.83 -1.40 -19.28
N GLU A 646 -12.08 -0.60 -20.04
CA GLU A 646 -11.90 -0.76 -21.48
C GLU A 646 -11.25 -2.10 -21.86
N ALA A 647 -10.39 -2.63 -20.98
CA ALA A 647 -9.78 -3.93 -21.17
C ALA A 647 -10.72 -5.11 -20.91
N GLY A 648 -11.90 -4.88 -20.30
CA GLY A 648 -12.88 -5.93 -20.01
C GLY A 648 -12.85 -6.45 -18.57
N ALA A 649 -12.14 -5.77 -17.65
CA ALA A 649 -12.25 -6.06 -16.23
C ALA A 649 -13.63 -5.61 -15.69
N VAL A 650 -14.15 -6.32 -14.69
CA VAL A 650 -15.36 -5.93 -13.97
C VAL A 650 -14.99 -4.90 -12.91
N ILE A 651 -15.39 -3.65 -13.11
CA ILE A 651 -15.07 -2.56 -12.18
C ILE A 651 -16.12 -2.46 -11.07
N ALA A 652 -15.65 -2.34 -9.83
CA ALA A 652 -16.44 -1.86 -8.71
C ALA A 652 -16.16 -0.36 -8.50
N ASP A 653 -17.22 0.45 -8.43
CA ASP A 653 -17.06 1.90 -8.34
C ASP A 653 -16.64 2.34 -6.94
N THR A 654 -17.17 1.68 -5.91
CA THR A 654 -16.76 1.78 -4.50
C THR A 654 -16.19 0.47 -3.95
N PHE A 655 -15.56 0.53 -2.77
CA PHE A 655 -15.11 -0.67 -2.06
C PHE A 655 -16.29 -1.57 -1.63
N ASP A 656 -17.44 -0.97 -1.28
CA ASP A 656 -18.64 -1.71 -0.87
C ASP A 656 -19.23 -2.49 -2.07
N ASP A 657 -19.23 -1.89 -3.27
CA ASP A 657 -19.71 -2.52 -4.51
C ASP A 657 -18.93 -3.78 -4.91
N MET A 658 -17.70 -3.94 -4.41
CA MET A 658 -16.89 -5.14 -4.66
C MET A 658 -17.63 -6.40 -4.22
N ALA A 659 -18.36 -6.35 -3.11
CA ALA A 659 -19.11 -7.49 -2.60
C ALA A 659 -20.14 -7.99 -3.62
N ASP A 660 -20.91 -7.08 -4.19
CA ASP A 660 -21.93 -7.37 -5.19
C ASP A 660 -21.32 -7.88 -6.50
N LYS A 661 -20.29 -7.21 -7.00
CA LYS A 661 -19.60 -7.62 -8.24
C LYS A 661 -18.95 -8.98 -8.12
N MET A 662 -18.32 -9.28 -6.98
CA MET A 662 -17.74 -10.60 -6.73
C MET A 662 -18.82 -11.68 -6.72
N ARG A 663 -19.93 -11.46 -6.02
CA ARG A 663 -21.05 -12.41 -5.96
C ARG A 663 -21.68 -12.64 -7.34
N GLU A 664 -21.94 -11.57 -8.09
CA GLU A 664 -22.52 -11.65 -9.43
C GLU A 664 -21.66 -12.50 -10.37
N VAL A 665 -20.36 -12.21 -10.44
CA VAL A 665 -19.41 -12.96 -11.28
C VAL A 665 -19.26 -14.40 -10.79
N PHE A 666 -19.18 -14.61 -9.47
CA PHE A 666 -19.04 -15.94 -8.89
C PHE A 666 -20.25 -16.85 -9.19
N GLU A 667 -21.47 -16.37 -8.96
CA GLU A 667 -22.68 -17.16 -9.25
C GLU A 667 -22.84 -17.43 -10.75
N LYS A 668 -22.44 -16.49 -11.62
CA LYS A 668 -22.35 -16.74 -13.06
C LYS A 668 -21.37 -17.85 -13.39
N LEU A 669 -20.14 -17.80 -12.87
CA LEU A 669 -19.13 -18.85 -13.10
C LEU A 669 -19.58 -20.22 -12.56
N LYS A 670 -20.28 -20.24 -11.43
CA LYS A 670 -20.83 -21.44 -10.84
C LYS A 670 -21.94 -22.03 -11.71
N ALA A 671 -22.86 -21.20 -12.21
CA ALA A 671 -23.91 -21.62 -13.16
C ALA A 671 -23.31 -22.16 -14.48
N GLU A 672 -22.17 -21.64 -14.91
CA GLU A 672 -21.42 -22.12 -16.08
C GLU A 672 -20.56 -23.38 -15.79
N GLY A 673 -20.57 -23.91 -14.55
CA GLY A 673 -19.75 -25.06 -14.17
C GLY A 673 -18.24 -24.79 -14.12
N LYS A 674 -17.82 -23.52 -14.09
CA LYS A 674 -16.41 -23.09 -14.09
C LYS A 674 -15.81 -22.95 -12.68
N VAL A 675 -16.60 -23.20 -11.64
CA VAL A 675 -16.14 -23.21 -10.24
C VAL A 675 -15.92 -24.65 -9.81
N THR A 676 -14.66 -24.99 -9.50
CA THR A 676 -14.31 -26.33 -9.00
C THR A 676 -14.91 -26.55 -7.60
N PRO A 677 -15.63 -27.66 -7.34
CA PRO A 677 -16.15 -28.00 -6.02
C PRO A 677 -15.03 -28.05 -4.97
N GLN A 678 -15.30 -27.46 -3.81
CA GLN A 678 -14.34 -27.39 -2.71
C GLN A 678 -14.56 -28.50 -1.69
N ASP A 679 -13.47 -28.90 -1.04
CA ASP A 679 -13.52 -29.84 0.07
C ASP A 679 -14.32 -29.27 1.24
N GLN A 680 -15.21 -30.08 1.81
CA GLN A 680 -16.06 -29.76 2.96
C GLN A 680 -15.42 -30.23 4.27
N SER A 681 -14.08 -30.29 4.31
CA SER A 681 -13.34 -30.67 5.53
C SER A 681 -13.75 -29.80 6.70
N VAL A 682 -13.80 -30.41 7.89
CA VAL A 682 -14.17 -29.75 9.14
C VAL A 682 -12.88 -29.41 9.88
N PRO A 683 -12.73 -28.20 10.43
CA PRO A 683 -11.52 -27.82 11.12
C PRO A 683 -11.38 -28.60 12.43
N PRO A 684 -10.16 -28.82 12.95
CA PRO A 684 -9.96 -29.45 14.24
C PRO A 684 -10.64 -28.67 15.36
N LYS A 685 -11.16 -29.38 16.37
CA LYS A 685 -11.73 -28.74 17.56
C LYS A 685 -10.61 -28.06 18.35
N ILE A 686 -10.78 -26.77 18.64
CA ILE A 686 -9.86 -26.04 19.52
C ILE A 686 -9.99 -26.60 20.94
N PRO A 687 -8.89 -27.10 21.56
CA PRO A 687 -8.92 -27.62 22.92
C PRO A 687 -9.32 -26.52 23.92
N ALA A 688 -10.17 -26.83 24.90
CA ALA A 688 -10.64 -25.86 25.90
C ALA A 688 -9.50 -25.25 26.77
N ASN A 689 -8.36 -25.93 26.86
CA ASN A 689 -7.16 -25.48 27.57
C ASN A 689 -6.20 -24.67 26.68
N MET A 690 -6.38 -24.70 25.35
CA MET A 690 -5.70 -23.79 24.46
C MET A 690 -6.29 -22.41 24.71
N LYS A 691 -5.51 -21.52 25.31
CA LYS A 691 -5.84 -20.10 25.37
C LYS A 691 -5.36 -19.49 24.07
N PRO A 692 -6.21 -19.33 23.03
CA PRO A 692 -5.85 -18.45 21.93
C PRO A 692 -5.38 -17.13 22.52
N LYS A 693 -4.25 -16.60 22.07
CA LYS A 693 -3.66 -15.36 22.63
C LYS A 693 -4.57 -14.12 22.47
N TYR A 694 -5.73 -14.28 21.85
CA TYR A 694 -6.82 -13.29 21.79
C TYR A 694 -7.91 -13.45 22.87
N LEU A 695 -7.68 -14.29 23.90
CA LEU A 695 -8.33 -14.11 25.20
C LEU A 695 -7.37 -13.32 26.11
N PRO A 696 -7.74 -12.12 26.59
CA PRO A 696 -6.94 -11.41 27.58
C PRO A 696 -6.78 -12.27 28.85
N PRO A 697 -5.74 -12.03 29.66
CA PRO A 697 -5.54 -12.76 30.91
C PRO A 697 -6.79 -12.66 31.78
N ALA A 698 -7.24 -13.80 32.32
CA ALA A 698 -8.35 -13.85 33.25
C ALA A 698 -8.06 -12.89 34.41
N SER A 699 -9.03 -12.00 34.68
CA SER A 699 -9.06 -11.10 35.82
C SER A 699 -8.64 -11.83 37.10
N ARG A 700 -7.60 -11.33 37.76
CA ARG A 700 -7.44 -11.51 39.21
C ARG A 700 -7.92 -10.27 39.91
#